data_AF-A0A7W0R203-F1
#
_entry.id   AF-A0A7W0R203-F1
#
_cell.length_a   1.000
_cell.length_b   1.000
_cell.length_c   1.000
_cell.angle_alpha   90.00
_cell.angle_beta   90.00
_cell.angle_gamma   90.00
#
_symmetry.space_group_name_H-M   'P 1'
#
loop_
_entity.id
_entity.type
_entity.pdbx_description
1 polymer ?
#
loop_
_entity_poly.entity_id
_entity_poly.type
_entity_poly.pdbx_seq_one_letter_code
_entity_poly.pdbx_strand_id
1 'polypeptide(L)'
;MSEIRLFLLGAPRIERDGSAVDVDTRKAIALVGYLAVEAREFRRDSLAALLWPEHGTDQARGALRRTMSTLKKAMGGEGLQADRATVALTPGLVCTDAIAFRNLVDRSEAPFKDGDTEECLAVLRRALPLYRGDFLAGFSLRDSVEFEDWQYYQSESHKRLMATALERSVDCLTLNGSYGEAIEHARKWLSLDPLHEPAHRVLMLLYAWNDQRSGALKQYRECVALLDRELGVPPLDETTELYRNITDNRVPAPRSAGSAPEASVEIRDVRAPAPPPLVGRRSELEKLNQTYSALGPSGHVVLIEGEAGIGKSRLADEVLKRVDSAGGRTAVARCHSEETRLPFGAVSELLRSTLETPDTAWLSDVPAHWLSECARLLPELLTIDPGISPPARGDDPGAQARFFEAIATFLTAACAGRAQGAVVVDDLQWADESSLDVLLYLTSRLATRKLLIVGTFRSEEVASGHRVRRLLPSDRSESATHILLDRLGRAEVAELVGTVRPDDADLGDRLFEETEGLPFFVVEYLAALEHGADPASPKWSAPSGVRELLSSRLERLNATARQVLTSAAVIGRSFDFDTAREAGGRSEDETLLALDDLAAAGLVKEVGGGGAVRTPVFDFSHEGIRKLVLDETSTARLRLLHRRVAESLVRSRQRAGAEPGTVAHHYEAAGDADNATVYYERAGQRARSLFAHAEALAHYEAALALGHGEPARIHEAMADISILGGDYTTALARYETAAALTDQHDLVAIEHKIGVVHQRRGDLDAARSHLEVALELLDED
;
A
#
# COMPACT_ATOMS: atom_id res chain seq x y z
N MET A 1 -38.31 16.16 -27.48
CA MET A 1 -37.82 14.93 -26.83
C MET A 1 -38.36 14.93 -25.43
N SER A 2 -39.01 13.86 -24.99
CA SER A 2 -39.57 13.78 -23.63
C SER A 2 -38.44 13.57 -22.61
N GLU A 3 -38.43 14.35 -21.54
CA GLU A 3 -37.40 14.29 -20.49
C GLU A 3 -37.80 13.25 -19.43
N ILE A 4 -36.90 12.30 -19.14
CA ILE A 4 -37.10 11.27 -18.12
C ILE A 4 -36.20 11.58 -16.93
N ARG A 5 -36.80 11.75 -15.75
CA ARG A 5 -36.09 11.99 -14.48
C ARG A 5 -36.20 10.80 -13.56
N LEU A 6 -35.06 10.33 -13.09
CA LEU A 6 -34.94 9.28 -12.09
C LEU A 6 -34.55 9.91 -10.76
N PHE A 7 -35.39 9.68 -9.76
CA PHE A 7 -35.13 10.06 -8.38
C PHE A 7 -34.72 8.83 -7.62
N LEU A 8 -33.44 8.75 -7.24
CA LEU A 8 -32.81 7.61 -6.60
C LEU A 8 -32.25 7.98 -5.21
N LEU A 9 -32.09 9.27 -4.89
CA LEU A 9 -31.74 9.73 -3.54
C LEU A 9 -33.04 9.94 -2.72
N GLY A 10 -33.32 8.99 -1.84
CA GLY A 10 -34.62 8.81 -1.18
C GLY A 10 -35.46 7.71 -1.81
N ALA A 11 -36.77 7.73 -1.57
CA ALA A 11 -37.69 6.74 -2.13
C ALA A 11 -37.70 6.82 -3.67
N PRO A 12 -37.49 5.70 -4.38
CA PRO A 12 -37.32 5.75 -5.83
C PRO A 12 -38.57 6.19 -6.58
N ARG A 13 -38.40 7.11 -7.53
CA ARG A 13 -39.49 7.59 -8.40
C ARG A 13 -38.99 7.84 -9.81
N ILE A 14 -39.84 7.55 -10.78
CA ILE A 14 -39.62 7.87 -12.20
C ILE A 14 -40.62 8.96 -12.59
N GLU A 15 -40.13 10.02 -13.23
CA GLU A 15 -40.97 11.03 -13.85
C GLU A 15 -40.71 11.12 -15.34
N ARG A 16 -41.77 11.39 -16.09
CA ARG A 16 -41.71 11.72 -17.51
C ARG A 16 -42.43 13.04 -17.73
N ASP A 17 -41.74 14.02 -18.28
CA ASP A 17 -42.29 15.35 -18.56
C ASP A 17 -42.98 15.96 -17.31
N GLY A 18 -42.41 15.72 -16.12
CA GLY A 18 -42.91 16.19 -14.82
C GLY A 18 -44.07 15.39 -14.21
N SER A 19 -44.54 14.32 -14.87
CA SER A 19 -45.59 13.44 -14.34
C SER A 19 -44.99 12.13 -13.82
N ALA A 20 -45.41 11.67 -12.63
CA ALA A 20 -44.98 10.38 -12.09
C ALA A 20 -45.41 9.23 -12.99
N VAL A 21 -44.48 8.30 -13.24
CA VAL A 21 -44.74 7.08 -14.01
C VAL A 21 -44.69 5.90 -13.07
N ASP A 22 -45.78 5.14 -12.99
CA ASP A 22 -45.83 3.90 -12.22
C ASP A 22 -45.26 2.74 -13.04
N VAL A 23 -44.50 1.88 -12.38
CA VAL A 23 -43.92 0.66 -12.96
C VAL A 23 -44.28 -0.51 -12.07
N ASP A 24 -45.05 -1.45 -12.63
CA ASP A 24 -45.68 -2.56 -11.91
C ASP A 24 -44.71 -3.57 -11.26
N THR A 25 -43.39 -3.36 -11.33
CA THR A 25 -42.40 -4.30 -10.79
C THR A 25 -41.24 -3.58 -10.08
N ARG A 26 -40.92 -4.02 -8.86
CA ARG A 26 -39.72 -3.57 -8.13
C ARG A 26 -38.43 -3.82 -8.92
N LYS A 27 -38.35 -4.95 -9.62
CA LYS A 27 -37.21 -5.30 -10.48
C LYS A 27 -37.03 -4.32 -11.66
N ALA A 28 -38.08 -3.65 -12.14
CA ALA A 28 -37.93 -2.56 -13.11
C ALA A 28 -37.25 -1.32 -12.51
N ILE A 29 -37.65 -0.93 -11.30
CA ILE A 29 -37.01 0.19 -10.58
C ILE A 29 -35.53 -0.12 -10.31
N ALA A 30 -35.22 -1.33 -9.88
CA ALA A 30 -33.85 -1.78 -9.69
C ALA A 30 -33.04 -1.77 -10.98
N LEU A 31 -33.60 -2.31 -12.08
CA LEU A 31 -32.93 -2.32 -13.38
C LEU A 31 -32.61 -0.90 -13.86
N VAL A 32 -33.59 0.01 -13.82
CA VAL A 32 -33.37 1.38 -14.30
C VAL A 32 -32.41 2.14 -13.38
N GLY A 33 -32.50 1.96 -12.06
CA GLY A 33 -31.57 2.56 -11.10
C GLY A 33 -30.14 2.07 -11.28
N TYR A 34 -29.96 0.78 -11.55
CA TYR A 34 -28.66 0.17 -11.83
C TYR A 34 -28.03 0.73 -13.11
N LEU A 35 -28.77 0.70 -14.22
CA LEU A 35 -28.30 1.26 -15.49
C LEU A 35 -28.02 2.76 -15.40
N ALA A 36 -28.81 3.48 -14.61
CA ALA A 36 -28.72 4.92 -14.40
C ALA A 36 -27.44 5.32 -13.69
N VAL A 37 -27.04 4.62 -12.63
CA VAL A 37 -25.85 4.96 -11.84
C VAL A 37 -24.57 4.46 -12.50
N GLU A 38 -24.59 3.27 -13.10
CA GLU A 38 -23.42 2.68 -13.75
C GLU A 38 -23.08 3.34 -15.10
N ALA A 39 -24.06 4.02 -15.72
CA ALA A 39 -23.90 4.85 -16.92
C ALA A 39 -23.13 4.17 -18.09
N ARG A 40 -23.31 2.85 -18.27
CA ARG A 40 -22.68 2.05 -19.32
C ARG A 40 -23.62 0.99 -19.90
N GLU A 41 -23.19 0.33 -20.98
CA GLU A 41 -23.91 -0.78 -21.59
C GLU A 41 -23.66 -2.10 -20.85
N PHE A 42 -24.74 -2.87 -20.63
CA PHE A 42 -24.68 -4.15 -19.92
C PHE A 42 -25.18 -5.31 -20.75
N ARG A 43 -24.52 -6.47 -20.62
CA ARG A 43 -25.02 -7.72 -21.20
C ARG A 43 -26.33 -8.13 -20.53
N ARG A 44 -27.28 -8.59 -21.34
CA ARG A 44 -28.59 -9.08 -20.87
C ARG A 44 -28.45 -10.25 -19.89
N ASP A 45 -27.46 -11.12 -20.09
CA ASP A 45 -27.21 -12.26 -19.21
C ASP A 45 -26.75 -11.83 -17.82
N SER A 46 -25.87 -10.82 -17.74
CA SER A 46 -25.41 -10.25 -16.48
C SER A 46 -26.54 -9.58 -15.71
N LEU A 47 -27.40 -8.82 -16.38
CA LEU A 47 -28.58 -8.20 -15.75
C LEU A 47 -29.62 -9.23 -15.31
N ALA A 48 -29.76 -10.32 -16.06
CA ALA A 48 -30.68 -11.41 -15.72
C ALA A 48 -30.20 -12.15 -14.46
N ALA A 49 -28.90 -12.45 -14.37
CA ALA A 49 -28.29 -13.07 -13.19
C ALA A 49 -28.37 -12.16 -11.96
N LEU A 50 -28.02 -10.87 -12.12
CA LEU A 50 -28.06 -9.88 -11.03
C LEU A 50 -29.46 -9.72 -10.45
N LEU A 51 -30.50 -9.64 -11.29
CA LEU A 51 -31.85 -9.32 -10.84
C LEU A 51 -32.75 -10.54 -10.60
N TRP A 52 -32.44 -11.72 -11.13
CA TRP A 52 -33.22 -12.95 -10.91
C TRP A 52 -32.32 -14.16 -10.63
N PRO A 53 -31.48 -14.12 -9.58
CA PRO A 53 -30.56 -15.23 -9.27
C PRO A 53 -31.30 -16.53 -8.89
N GLU A 54 -32.56 -16.44 -8.47
CA GLU A 54 -33.43 -17.57 -8.13
C GLU A 54 -33.97 -18.33 -9.34
N HIS A 55 -33.87 -17.76 -10.54
CA HIS A 55 -34.37 -18.36 -11.77
C HIS A 55 -33.24 -18.99 -12.59
N GLY A 56 -33.51 -20.14 -13.23
CA GLY A 56 -32.61 -20.68 -14.26
C GLY A 56 -32.47 -19.72 -15.45
N THR A 57 -31.35 -19.81 -16.19
CA THR A 57 -30.92 -18.85 -17.21
C THR A 57 -32.01 -18.44 -18.22
N ASP A 58 -32.80 -19.39 -18.73
CA ASP A 58 -33.85 -19.09 -19.71
C ASP A 58 -35.07 -18.38 -19.09
N GLN A 59 -35.41 -18.72 -17.84
CA GLN A 59 -36.50 -18.07 -17.11
C GLN A 59 -36.11 -16.64 -16.70
N ALA A 60 -34.87 -16.44 -16.25
CA ALA A 60 -34.32 -15.12 -15.91
C ALA A 60 -34.29 -14.19 -17.14
N ARG A 61 -33.83 -14.68 -18.31
CA ARG A 61 -33.89 -13.94 -19.59
C ARG A 61 -35.33 -13.58 -19.99
N GLY A 62 -36.27 -14.51 -19.78
CA GLY A 62 -37.69 -14.28 -20.01
C GLY A 62 -38.28 -13.20 -19.09
N ALA A 63 -37.90 -13.19 -17.81
CA ALA A 63 -38.27 -12.16 -16.84
C ALA A 63 -37.67 -10.79 -17.18
N LEU A 64 -36.38 -10.74 -17.54
CA LEU A 64 -35.72 -9.52 -18.00
C LEU A 64 -36.40 -8.94 -19.25
N ARG A 65 -36.73 -9.76 -20.25
CA ARG A 65 -37.42 -9.30 -21.48
C ARG A 65 -38.78 -8.67 -21.17
N ARG A 66 -39.57 -9.26 -20.28
CA ARG A 66 -40.87 -8.71 -19.85
C ARG A 66 -40.68 -7.38 -19.13
N THR A 67 -39.74 -7.33 -18.17
CA THR A 67 -39.41 -6.13 -17.39
C THR A 67 -38.96 -4.98 -18.28
N MET A 68 -38.05 -5.24 -19.22
CA MET A 68 -37.59 -4.25 -20.21
C MET A 68 -38.72 -3.72 -21.10
N SER A 69 -39.67 -4.57 -21.50
CA SER A 69 -40.82 -4.16 -22.31
C SER A 69 -41.72 -3.19 -21.53
N THR A 70 -42.00 -3.49 -20.26
CA THR A 70 -42.77 -2.63 -19.35
C THR A 70 -42.05 -1.30 -19.14
N LEU A 71 -40.74 -1.33 -18.87
CA LEU A 71 -39.90 -0.14 -18.67
C LEU A 71 -39.85 0.74 -19.92
N LYS A 72 -39.69 0.13 -21.10
CA LYS A 72 -39.67 0.84 -22.38
C LYS A 72 -41.01 1.53 -22.64
N LYS A 73 -42.14 0.91 -22.31
CA LYS A 73 -43.47 1.52 -22.43
C LYS A 73 -43.65 2.67 -21.44
N ALA A 74 -43.24 2.48 -20.18
CA ALA A 74 -43.31 3.48 -19.12
C ALA A 74 -42.49 4.74 -19.46
N MET A 75 -41.29 4.56 -20.02
CA MET A 75 -40.39 5.64 -20.44
C MET A 75 -40.69 6.22 -21.84
N GLY A 76 -41.80 5.83 -22.48
CA GLY A 76 -42.19 6.41 -23.78
C GLY A 76 -41.42 5.92 -25.00
N GLY A 77 -40.73 4.78 -24.90
CA GLY A 77 -40.09 4.09 -26.02
C GLY A 77 -38.63 4.49 -26.28
N GLU A 78 -38.25 5.72 -25.94
CA GLU A 78 -36.93 6.30 -26.30
C GLU A 78 -35.91 6.30 -25.15
N GLY A 79 -36.31 5.99 -23.91
CA GLY A 79 -35.41 6.02 -22.74
C GLY A 79 -34.46 4.82 -22.58
N LEU A 80 -34.71 3.71 -23.27
CA LEU A 80 -33.90 2.49 -23.18
C LEU A 80 -33.40 2.05 -24.56
N GLN A 81 -32.08 1.95 -24.70
CA GLN A 81 -31.42 1.32 -25.83
C GLN A 81 -31.19 -0.14 -25.52
N ALA A 82 -31.72 -1.03 -26.36
CA ALA A 82 -31.60 -2.46 -26.15
C ALA A 82 -31.48 -3.17 -27.50
N ASP A 83 -30.46 -4.01 -27.62
CA ASP A 83 -30.29 -4.90 -28.76
C ASP A 83 -30.42 -6.38 -28.33
N ARG A 84 -29.94 -7.32 -29.16
CA ARG A 84 -30.03 -8.76 -28.85
C ARG A 84 -29.10 -9.19 -27.70
N ALA A 85 -28.06 -8.43 -27.40
CA ALA A 85 -27.01 -8.76 -26.44
C ALA A 85 -26.90 -7.78 -25.26
N THR A 86 -27.14 -6.48 -25.48
CA THR A 86 -26.89 -5.42 -24.50
C THR A 86 -28.11 -4.53 -24.21
N VAL A 87 -28.03 -3.82 -23.09
CA VAL A 87 -29.02 -2.86 -22.60
C VAL A 87 -28.29 -1.66 -21.98
N ALA A 88 -28.74 -0.45 -22.32
CA ALA A 88 -28.28 0.81 -21.77
C ALA A 88 -29.42 1.84 -21.74
N LEU A 89 -29.25 2.91 -20.95
CA LEU A 89 -30.12 4.08 -21.03
C LEU A 89 -29.69 4.98 -22.18
N THR A 90 -30.65 5.65 -22.82
CA THR A 90 -30.34 6.60 -23.88
C THR A 90 -29.65 7.84 -23.30
N PRO A 91 -28.39 8.14 -23.71
CA PRO A 91 -27.68 9.32 -23.22
C PRO A 91 -28.45 10.61 -23.51
N GLY A 92 -28.52 11.52 -22.54
CA GLY A 92 -29.17 12.83 -22.68
C GLY A 92 -30.70 12.84 -22.64
N LEU A 93 -31.38 11.68 -22.65
CA LEU A 93 -32.84 11.58 -22.45
C LEU A 93 -33.24 11.19 -21.03
N VAL A 94 -32.32 10.56 -20.30
CA VAL A 94 -32.53 10.13 -18.91
C VAL A 94 -31.55 10.88 -18.00
N CYS A 95 -32.08 11.61 -17.03
CA CYS A 95 -31.30 12.30 -16.01
C CYS A 95 -31.63 11.74 -14.63
N THR A 96 -30.64 11.73 -13.73
CA THR A 96 -30.73 11.10 -12.41
C THR A 96 -30.29 12.11 -11.36
N ASP A 97 -31.01 12.18 -10.24
CA ASP A 97 -30.63 13.05 -9.13
C ASP A 97 -29.31 12.61 -8.48
N ALA A 98 -29.01 11.31 -8.45
CA ALA A 98 -27.75 10.76 -7.95
C ALA A 98 -26.53 11.26 -8.75
N ILE A 99 -26.59 11.22 -10.08
CA ILE A 99 -25.51 11.73 -10.95
C ILE A 99 -25.48 13.25 -10.91
N ALA A 100 -26.64 13.92 -10.95
CA ALA A 100 -26.70 15.37 -10.87
C ALA A 100 -26.12 15.90 -9.54
N PHE A 101 -26.39 15.21 -8.44
CA PHE A 101 -25.82 15.50 -7.13
C PHE A 101 -24.29 15.37 -7.15
N ARG A 102 -23.77 14.21 -7.58
CA ARG A 102 -22.32 13.98 -7.71
C ARG A 102 -21.63 15.05 -8.54
N ASN A 103 -22.13 15.32 -9.74
CA ASN A 103 -21.57 16.33 -10.64
C ASN A 103 -21.55 17.75 -10.04
N LEU A 104 -22.52 18.09 -9.17
CA LEU A 104 -22.54 19.39 -8.50
C LEU A 104 -21.57 19.43 -7.31
N VAL A 105 -21.41 18.33 -6.58
CA VAL A 105 -20.41 18.21 -5.52
C VAL A 105 -19.00 18.30 -6.11
N ASP A 106 -18.70 17.53 -7.16
CA ASP A 106 -17.41 17.57 -7.87
C ASP A 106 -17.08 18.98 -8.40
N ARG A 107 -18.09 19.72 -8.88
CA ARG A 107 -17.92 21.12 -9.31
C ARG A 107 -17.64 22.06 -8.15
N SER A 108 -18.16 21.78 -6.97
CA SER A 108 -17.81 22.55 -5.77
C SER A 108 -16.36 22.26 -5.36
N GLU A 109 -15.77 21.12 -5.75
CA GLU A 109 -14.39 20.72 -5.43
C GLU A 109 -13.30 21.39 -6.25
N ALA A 110 -13.63 21.92 -7.42
CA ALA A 110 -12.68 22.66 -8.25
C ALA A 110 -12.14 23.91 -7.52
N PRO A 111 -10.84 24.26 -7.70
CA PRO A 111 -10.24 25.42 -7.06
C PRO A 111 -10.93 26.71 -7.53
N PHE A 112 -11.74 27.29 -6.64
CA PHE A 112 -12.24 28.65 -6.78
C PHE A 112 -11.10 29.63 -6.47
N LYS A 113 -11.03 30.74 -7.20
CA LYS A 113 -10.03 31.78 -6.92
C LYS A 113 -10.34 32.44 -5.57
N ASP A 114 -9.31 32.96 -4.90
CA ASP A 114 -9.47 33.71 -3.65
C ASP A 114 -10.56 34.80 -3.79
N GLY A 115 -11.67 34.62 -3.07
CA GLY A 115 -12.83 35.51 -3.08
C GLY A 115 -14.15 34.92 -3.61
N ASP A 116 -14.18 33.68 -4.15
CA ASP A 116 -15.38 33.08 -4.78
C ASP A 116 -16.27 32.21 -3.86
N THR A 117 -16.31 32.49 -2.54
CA THR A 117 -17.14 31.71 -1.59
C THR A 117 -18.63 31.73 -1.93
N GLU A 118 -19.13 32.80 -2.58
CA GLU A 118 -20.51 32.89 -3.05
C GLU A 118 -20.81 31.96 -4.24
N GLU A 119 -19.87 31.77 -5.17
CA GLU A 119 -20.07 30.87 -6.31
C GLU A 119 -20.11 29.40 -5.85
N CYS A 120 -19.21 29.02 -4.95
CA CYS A 120 -19.23 27.71 -4.30
C CYS A 120 -20.55 27.46 -3.55
N LEU A 121 -21.01 28.45 -2.77
CA LEU A 121 -22.31 28.40 -2.08
C LEU A 121 -23.49 28.27 -3.06
N ALA A 122 -23.44 28.94 -4.22
CA ALA A 122 -24.49 28.83 -5.23
C ALA A 122 -24.56 27.42 -5.84
N VAL A 123 -23.42 26.75 -6.03
CA VAL A 123 -23.37 25.35 -6.46
C VAL A 123 -23.92 24.42 -5.37
N LEU A 124 -23.46 24.57 -4.12
CA LEU A 124 -23.88 23.73 -2.99
C LEU A 124 -25.38 23.88 -2.67
N ARG A 125 -25.94 25.09 -2.77
CA ARG A 125 -27.39 25.34 -2.63
C ARG A 125 -28.25 24.60 -3.67
N ARG A 126 -27.68 24.26 -4.82
CA ARG A 126 -28.33 23.41 -5.83
C ARG A 126 -28.12 21.92 -5.56
N ALA A 127 -26.98 21.54 -5.00
CA ALA A 127 -26.61 20.16 -4.73
C ALA A 127 -27.37 19.57 -3.52
N LEU A 128 -27.30 20.23 -2.36
CA LEU A 128 -27.81 19.70 -1.08
C LEU A 128 -29.30 19.31 -1.11
N PRO A 129 -30.21 20.02 -1.81
CA PRO A 129 -31.61 19.61 -1.91
C PRO A 129 -31.87 18.36 -2.76
N LEU A 130 -30.92 17.95 -3.63
CA LEU A 130 -31.05 16.72 -4.42
C LEU A 130 -30.96 15.48 -3.54
N TYR A 131 -30.21 15.55 -2.44
CA TYR A 131 -30.11 14.49 -1.45
C TYR A 131 -31.29 14.55 -0.46
N ARG A 132 -32.36 13.82 -0.77
CA ARG A 132 -33.58 13.74 0.08
C ARG A 132 -33.55 12.60 1.10
N GLY A 133 -32.65 11.65 0.94
CA GLY A 133 -32.46 10.49 1.81
C GLY A 133 -31.48 9.51 1.19
N ASP A 134 -31.25 8.40 1.89
CA ASP A 134 -30.35 7.33 1.45
C ASP A 134 -30.70 6.83 0.04
N PHE A 135 -29.70 6.32 -0.67
CA PHE A 135 -29.87 5.81 -2.02
C PHE A 135 -30.89 4.66 -2.00
N LEU A 136 -31.96 4.80 -2.79
CA LEU A 136 -33.08 3.86 -2.83
C LEU A 136 -33.68 3.62 -1.43
N ALA A 137 -33.83 4.67 -0.62
CA ALA A 137 -34.37 4.56 0.74
C ALA A 137 -35.74 3.85 0.77
N GLY A 138 -35.86 2.85 1.64
CA GLY A 138 -37.08 2.05 1.79
C GLY A 138 -37.34 1.05 0.65
N PHE A 139 -36.43 0.92 -0.31
CA PHE A 139 -36.48 -0.08 -1.37
C PHE A 139 -35.50 -1.22 -1.07
N SER A 140 -35.94 -2.47 -1.25
CA SER A 140 -35.08 -3.64 -1.14
C SER A 140 -35.53 -4.74 -2.10
N LEU A 141 -34.58 -5.58 -2.50
CA LEU A 141 -34.78 -6.74 -3.35
C LEU A 141 -34.24 -7.98 -2.65
N ARG A 142 -35.01 -8.50 -1.68
CA ARG A 142 -34.62 -9.64 -0.84
C ARG A 142 -34.23 -10.90 -1.62
N ASP A 143 -34.76 -11.04 -2.83
CA ASP A 143 -34.47 -12.18 -3.71
C ASP A 143 -33.17 -11.99 -4.53
N SER A 144 -32.39 -10.91 -4.32
CA SER A 144 -31.08 -10.71 -4.94
C SER A 144 -30.09 -10.03 -3.98
N VAL A 145 -29.21 -10.85 -3.40
CA VAL A 145 -28.14 -10.40 -2.51
C VAL A 145 -27.14 -9.51 -3.25
N GLU A 146 -26.75 -9.88 -4.47
CA GLU A 146 -25.80 -9.11 -5.29
C GLU A 146 -26.29 -7.67 -5.57
N PHE A 147 -27.59 -7.48 -5.78
CA PHE A 147 -28.16 -6.15 -5.94
C PHE A 147 -28.23 -5.39 -4.61
N GLU A 148 -28.56 -6.06 -3.50
CA GLU A 148 -28.59 -5.43 -2.17
C GLU A 148 -27.19 -4.96 -1.73
N ASP A 149 -26.14 -5.74 -2.01
CA ASP A 149 -24.74 -5.34 -1.78
C ASP A 149 -24.38 -4.10 -2.61
N TRP A 150 -24.68 -4.11 -3.91
CA TRP A 150 -24.46 -2.95 -4.78
C TRP A 150 -25.21 -1.70 -4.29
N GLN A 151 -26.49 -1.84 -3.90
CA GLN A 151 -27.29 -0.76 -3.36
C GLN A 151 -26.68 -0.19 -2.08
N TYR A 152 -26.21 -1.06 -1.17
CA TYR A 152 -25.54 -0.67 0.07
C TYR A 152 -24.29 0.19 -0.22
N TYR A 153 -23.42 -0.27 -1.13
CA TYR A 153 -22.22 0.49 -1.53
C TYR A 153 -22.56 1.86 -2.14
N GLN A 154 -23.59 1.92 -3.00
CA GLN A 154 -24.03 3.19 -3.56
C GLN A 154 -24.59 4.12 -2.48
N SER A 155 -25.35 3.60 -1.52
CA SER A 155 -25.87 4.39 -0.40
C SER A 155 -24.73 5.00 0.43
N GLU A 156 -23.74 4.19 0.81
CA GLU A 156 -22.58 4.64 1.58
C GLU A 156 -21.73 5.66 0.82
N SER A 157 -21.55 5.48 -0.50
CA SER A 157 -20.81 6.44 -1.34
C SER A 157 -21.51 7.80 -1.41
N HIS A 158 -22.84 7.84 -1.65
CA HIS A 158 -23.57 9.10 -1.71
C HIS A 158 -23.70 9.77 -0.34
N LYS A 159 -23.75 8.98 0.74
CA LYS A 159 -23.73 9.48 2.13
C LYS A 159 -22.42 10.21 2.44
N ARG A 160 -21.27 9.67 2.00
CA ARG A 160 -19.96 10.36 2.11
C ARG A 160 -19.92 11.65 1.30
N LEU A 161 -20.37 11.62 0.04
CA LEU A 161 -20.46 12.83 -0.80
C LEU A 161 -21.34 13.93 -0.16
N MET A 162 -22.43 13.54 0.51
CA MET A 162 -23.26 14.47 1.26
C MET A 162 -22.56 15.06 2.48
N ALA A 163 -21.76 14.28 3.20
CA ALA A 163 -20.94 14.78 4.29
C ALA A 163 -19.92 15.83 3.79
N THR A 164 -19.19 15.51 2.72
CA THR A 164 -18.23 16.44 2.08
C THR A 164 -18.89 17.74 1.60
N ALA A 165 -20.07 17.64 0.97
CA ALA A 165 -20.81 18.82 0.52
C ALA A 165 -21.31 19.69 1.69
N LEU A 166 -21.72 19.07 2.80
CA LEU A 166 -22.15 19.78 4.00
C LEU A 166 -20.98 20.47 4.70
N GLU A 167 -19.85 19.79 4.85
CA GLU A 167 -18.61 20.36 5.42
C GLU A 167 -18.19 21.61 4.66
N ARG A 168 -18.05 21.52 3.33
CA ARG A 168 -17.72 22.66 2.47
C ARG A 168 -18.75 23.79 2.55
N SER A 169 -20.02 23.45 2.65
CA SER A 169 -21.07 24.45 2.83
C SER A 169 -20.96 25.14 4.18
N VAL A 170 -20.61 24.42 5.26
CA VAL A 170 -20.37 24.98 6.58
C VAL A 170 -19.19 25.96 6.53
N ASP A 171 -18.10 25.60 5.87
CA ASP A 171 -16.94 26.48 5.71
C ASP A 171 -17.30 27.77 4.97
N CYS A 172 -17.96 27.66 3.81
CA CYS A 172 -18.38 28.83 3.03
C CYS A 172 -19.34 29.74 3.81
N LEU A 173 -20.31 29.16 4.55
CA LEU A 173 -21.24 29.92 5.37
C LEU A 173 -20.56 30.59 6.57
N THR A 174 -19.56 29.92 7.16
CA THR A 174 -18.76 30.45 8.27
C THR A 174 -17.94 31.65 7.81
N LEU A 175 -17.29 31.56 6.64
CA LEU A 175 -16.52 32.65 6.04
C LEU A 175 -17.40 33.86 5.69
N ASN A 176 -18.64 33.61 5.26
CA ASN A 176 -19.61 34.67 4.96
C ASN A 176 -20.33 35.23 6.21
N GLY A 177 -19.99 34.76 7.41
CA GLY A 177 -20.61 35.19 8.67
C GLY A 177 -22.05 34.69 8.87
N SER A 178 -22.54 33.79 8.02
CA SER A 178 -23.88 33.20 8.09
C SER A 178 -23.94 32.03 9.08
N TYR A 179 -23.59 32.26 10.34
CA TYR A 179 -23.46 31.21 11.36
C TYR A 179 -24.76 30.44 11.60
N GLY A 180 -25.92 31.08 11.47
CA GLY A 180 -27.23 30.42 11.62
C GLY A 180 -27.44 29.29 10.60
N GLU A 181 -27.20 29.56 9.31
CA GLU A 181 -27.31 28.57 8.22
C GLU A 181 -26.21 27.50 8.36
N ALA A 182 -25.00 27.90 8.78
CA ALA A 182 -23.89 26.97 9.05
C ALA A 182 -24.23 25.97 10.17
N ILE A 183 -24.92 26.40 11.23
CA ILE A 183 -25.38 25.52 12.32
C ILE A 183 -26.34 24.44 11.79
N GLU A 184 -27.26 24.80 10.89
CA GLU A 184 -28.19 23.84 10.30
C GLU A 184 -27.46 22.79 9.45
N HIS A 185 -26.48 23.21 8.66
CA HIS A 185 -25.69 22.32 7.81
C HIS A 185 -24.76 21.42 8.64
N ALA A 186 -24.12 21.95 9.68
CA ALA A 186 -23.28 21.18 10.60
C ALA A 186 -24.10 20.15 11.41
N ARG A 187 -25.34 20.48 11.81
CA ARG A 187 -26.25 19.50 12.43
C ARG A 187 -26.64 18.39 11.46
N LYS A 188 -26.93 18.74 10.20
CA LYS A 188 -27.22 17.74 9.16
C LYS A 188 -26.00 16.85 8.90
N TRP A 189 -24.79 17.41 8.93
CA TRP A 189 -23.54 16.66 8.78
C TRP A 189 -23.37 15.63 9.90
N LEU A 190 -23.52 16.06 11.16
CA LEU A 190 -23.48 15.16 12.32
C LEU A 190 -24.60 14.11 12.33
N SER A 191 -25.74 14.35 11.67
CA SER A 191 -26.77 13.32 11.54
C SER A 191 -26.37 12.18 10.59
N LEU A 192 -25.42 12.43 9.67
CA LEU A 192 -24.89 11.41 8.76
C LEU A 192 -23.77 10.60 9.45
N ASP A 193 -22.90 11.28 10.18
CA ASP A 193 -21.82 10.67 10.96
C ASP A 193 -21.80 11.24 12.38
N PRO A 194 -22.57 10.64 13.32
CA PRO A 194 -22.64 11.10 14.70
C PRO A 194 -21.31 10.97 15.45
N LEU A 195 -20.40 10.09 15.02
CA LEU A 195 -19.12 9.87 15.71
C LEU A 195 -18.00 10.80 15.17
N HIS A 196 -18.33 11.70 14.24
CA HIS A 196 -17.38 12.66 13.66
C HIS A 196 -17.04 13.80 14.63
N GLU A 197 -16.12 13.55 15.55
CA GLU A 197 -15.74 14.50 16.58
C GLU A 197 -15.27 15.89 16.07
N PRO A 198 -14.54 16.02 14.93
CA PRO A 198 -14.26 17.34 14.35
C PRO A 198 -15.52 18.15 14.00
N ALA A 199 -16.60 17.49 13.56
CA ALA A 199 -17.87 18.16 13.24
C ALA A 199 -18.58 18.64 14.51
N HIS A 200 -18.42 17.92 15.64
CA HIS A 200 -18.85 18.40 16.95
C HIS A 200 -18.12 19.69 17.35
N ARG A 201 -16.80 19.78 17.11
CA ARG A 201 -16.02 21.00 17.39
C ARG A 201 -16.45 22.17 16.51
N VAL A 202 -16.65 21.95 15.21
CA VAL A 202 -17.16 22.99 14.30
C VAL A 202 -18.52 23.51 14.79
N LEU A 203 -19.44 22.61 15.16
CA LEU A 203 -20.74 23.02 15.69
C LEU A 203 -20.64 23.75 17.04
N MET A 204 -19.70 23.36 17.91
CA MET A 204 -19.40 24.11 19.15
C MET A 204 -18.91 25.53 18.87
N LEU A 205 -18.00 25.71 17.91
CA LEU A 205 -17.50 27.02 17.48
C LEU A 205 -18.61 27.87 16.86
N LEU A 206 -19.42 27.30 15.98
CA LEU A 206 -20.55 28.00 15.36
C LEU A 206 -21.57 28.48 16.40
N TYR A 207 -21.92 27.64 17.39
CA TYR A 207 -22.74 28.09 18.50
C TYR A 207 -22.07 29.22 19.30
N ALA A 208 -20.77 29.15 19.53
CA ALA A 208 -20.04 30.18 20.25
C ALA A 208 -19.97 31.51 19.48
N TRP A 209 -19.74 31.48 18.16
CA TRP A 209 -19.74 32.66 17.28
C TRP A 209 -21.13 33.24 17.02
N ASN A 210 -22.18 32.44 17.17
CA ASN A 210 -23.58 32.87 17.08
C ASN A 210 -24.18 33.27 18.44
N ASP A 211 -23.34 33.62 19.43
CA ASP A 211 -23.72 34.00 20.82
C ASP A 211 -24.56 32.94 21.58
N GLN A 212 -24.54 31.68 21.14
CA GLN A 212 -25.27 30.55 21.71
C GLN A 212 -24.38 29.67 22.58
N ARG A 213 -23.71 30.27 23.58
CA ARG A 213 -22.76 29.57 24.47
C ARG A 213 -23.34 28.31 25.14
N SER A 214 -24.59 28.36 25.60
CA SER A 214 -25.27 27.18 26.17
C SER A 214 -25.43 26.04 25.16
N GLY A 215 -25.59 26.37 23.88
CA GLY A 215 -25.63 25.40 22.78
C GLY A 215 -24.29 24.70 22.59
N ALA A 216 -23.18 25.45 22.62
CA ALA A 216 -21.83 24.87 22.51
C ALA A 216 -21.50 23.90 23.66
N LEU A 217 -21.81 24.28 24.91
CA LEU A 217 -21.58 23.41 26.07
C LEU A 217 -22.48 22.17 26.05
N LYS A 218 -23.71 22.29 25.53
CA LYS A 218 -24.61 21.14 25.33
C LYS A 218 -24.05 20.20 24.26
N GLN A 219 -23.53 20.73 23.15
CA GLN A 219 -22.93 19.93 22.08
C GLN A 219 -21.73 19.12 22.56
N TYR A 220 -20.87 19.70 23.40
CA TYR A 220 -19.76 18.98 24.04
C TYR A 220 -20.27 17.80 24.88
N ARG A 221 -21.29 18.01 25.71
CA ARG A 221 -21.86 16.94 26.54
C ARG A 221 -22.51 15.84 25.70
N GLU A 222 -23.18 16.21 24.61
CA GLU A 222 -23.73 15.26 23.65
C GLU A 222 -22.62 14.44 22.98
N CYS A 223 -21.49 15.06 22.61
CA CYS A 223 -20.30 14.38 22.10
C CYS A 223 -19.72 13.39 23.12
N VAL A 224 -19.47 13.83 24.35
CA VAL A 224 -18.96 12.98 25.45
C VAL A 224 -19.86 11.77 25.67
N ALA A 225 -21.18 11.99 25.81
CA ALA A 225 -22.13 10.92 26.08
C ALA A 225 -22.22 9.92 24.92
N LEU A 226 -22.08 10.40 23.69
CA LEU A 226 -22.12 9.54 22.50
C LEU A 226 -20.83 8.71 22.37
N LEU A 227 -19.66 9.32 22.53
CA LEU A 227 -18.37 8.62 22.46
C LEU A 227 -18.22 7.58 23.57
N ASP A 228 -18.65 7.90 24.79
CA ASP A 228 -18.68 6.96 25.90
C ASP A 228 -19.64 5.78 25.61
N ARG A 229 -20.84 6.06 25.10
CA ARG A 229 -21.85 5.02 24.82
C ARG A 229 -21.48 4.10 23.66
N GLU A 230 -20.99 4.63 22.55
CA GLU A 230 -20.76 3.86 21.32
C GLU A 230 -19.34 3.27 21.25
N LEU A 231 -18.35 3.96 21.82
CA LEU A 231 -16.94 3.61 21.68
C LEU A 231 -16.23 3.35 23.03
N GLY A 232 -16.81 3.74 24.17
CA GLY A 232 -16.19 3.59 25.50
C GLY A 232 -14.92 4.42 25.68
N VAL A 233 -14.78 5.52 24.92
CA VAL A 233 -13.60 6.40 24.95
C VAL A 233 -13.99 7.83 25.33
N PRO A 234 -13.10 8.58 26.00
CA PRO A 234 -13.30 10.02 26.19
C PRO A 234 -13.15 10.79 24.87
N PRO A 235 -13.67 12.03 24.76
CA PRO A 235 -13.36 12.92 23.65
C PRO A 235 -11.87 13.24 23.57
N LEU A 236 -11.41 13.60 22.38
CA LEU A 236 -10.08 14.12 22.11
C LEU A 236 -9.76 15.37 22.94
N ASP A 237 -8.47 15.59 23.18
CA ASP A 237 -7.97 16.70 24.00
C ASP A 237 -8.33 18.05 23.38
N GLU A 238 -8.28 18.20 22.05
CA GLU A 238 -8.65 19.43 21.34
C GLU A 238 -10.13 19.80 21.54
N THR A 239 -11.01 18.80 21.63
CA THR A 239 -12.45 18.99 21.89
C THR A 239 -12.69 19.43 23.34
N THR A 240 -11.94 18.84 24.27
CA THR A 240 -11.97 19.21 25.68
C THR A 240 -11.35 20.60 25.93
N GLU A 241 -10.28 20.95 25.22
CA GLU A 241 -9.67 22.27 25.26
C GLU A 241 -10.60 23.34 24.69
N LEU A 242 -11.26 23.07 23.56
CA LEU A 242 -12.27 23.97 23.00
C LEU A 242 -13.42 24.20 24.01
N TYR A 243 -13.89 23.16 24.70
CA TYR A 243 -14.86 23.29 25.77
C TYR A 243 -14.37 24.21 26.91
N ARG A 244 -13.11 24.07 27.34
CA ARG A 244 -12.50 24.97 28.35
C ARG A 244 -12.44 26.40 27.83
N ASN A 245 -11.98 26.62 26.60
CA ASN A 245 -11.90 27.94 25.97
C ASN A 245 -13.27 28.63 25.88
N ILE A 246 -14.32 27.91 25.47
CA ILE A 246 -15.70 28.43 25.46
C ILE A 246 -16.21 28.70 26.88
N THR A 247 -15.79 27.90 27.86
CA THR A 247 -16.13 28.11 29.29
C THR A 247 -15.43 29.32 29.88
N ASP A 248 -14.20 29.60 29.47
CA ASP A 248 -13.38 30.72 29.96
C ASP A 248 -13.58 32.01 29.15
N ASN A 249 -14.54 32.01 28.22
CA ASN A 249 -14.84 33.12 27.32
C ASN A 249 -13.66 33.52 26.42
N ARG A 250 -12.85 32.54 26.02
CA ARG A 250 -11.68 32.65 25.13
C ARG A 250 -11.94 31.94 23.80
N VAL A 251 -13.10 32.22 23.19
CA VAL A 251 -13.48 31.62 21.90
C VAL A 251 -12.52 32.13 20.82
N PRO A 252 -11.88 31.25 20.02
CA PRO A 252 -11.07 31.67 18.88
C PRO A 252 -11.87 32.58 17.94
N ALA A 253 -11.26 33.62 17.37
CA ALA A 253 -11.96 34.47 16.41
C ALA A 253 -12.31 33.67 15.11
N PRO A 254 -13.46 33.94 14.46
CA PRO A 254 -13.74 33.35 13.16
C PRO A 254 -12.66 33.77 12.16
N ARG A 255 -12.14 32.83 11.37
CA ARG A 255 -11.19 33.12 10.30
C ARG A 255 -11.88 34.02 9.27
N SER A 256 -11.51 35.29 9.17
CA SER A 256 -12.00 36.19 8.12
C SER A 256 -11.30 35.92 6.79
N ALA A 257 -12.05 36.02 5.69
CA ALA A 257 -11.60 35.84 4.30
C ALA A 257 -10.57 36.86 3.79
N GLY A 258 -9.84 37.53 4.69
CA GLY A 258 -8.79 38.50 4.37
C GLY A 258 -7.61 38.49 5.35
N SER A 259 -7.51 37.46 6.20
CA SER A 259 -6.40 37.29 7.15
C SER A 259 -5.93 35.84 7.16
N ALA A 260 -5.57 35.32 6.00
CA ALA A 260 -4.49 34.35 5.95
C ALA A 260 -3.19 35.11 6.26
N PRO A 261 -2.22 34.52 6.99
CA PRO A 261 -0.85 34.95 6.79
C PRO A 261 -0.58 34.82 5.29
N GLU A 262 -0.08 35.88 4.65
CA GLU A 262 0.59 35.77 3.36
C GLU A 262 1.85 34.89 3.56
N ALA A 263 1.66 33.60 3.79
CA ALA A 263 2.55 32.60 3.30
C ALA A 263 2.15 32.48 1.83
N SER A 264 2.76 33.32 1.00
CA SER A 264 2.96 32.97 -0.40
C SER A 264 3.39 31.50 -0.41
N VAL A 265 2.52 30.64 -0.93
CA VAL A 265 2.91 29.30 -1.37
C VAL A 265 3.79 29.55 -2.59
N GLU A 266 5.03 29.98 -2.32
CA GLU A 266 6.13 29.37 -3.03
C GLU A 266 5.95 27.88 -2.75
N ILE A 267 5.73 27.11 -3.81
CA ILE A 267 6.06 25.69 -3.80
C ILE A 267 7.53 25.67 -3.39
N ARG A 268 7.78 25.62 -2.08
CA ARG A 268 9.07 25.25 -1.55
C ARG A 268 9.18 23.81 -1.97
N ASP A 269 10.01 23.57 -2.98
CA ASP A 269 10.77 22.33 -3.02
C ASP A 269 11.18 22.07 -1.57
N VAL A 270 10.52 21.12 -0.89
CA VAL A 270 10.97 20.57 0.37
C VAL A 270 12.21 19.77 0.01
N ARG A 271 13.28 20.51 -0.30
CA ARG A 271 14.59 19.94 -0.48
C ARG A 271 14.96 19.48 0.91
N ALA A 272 14.90 18.16 1.10
CA ALA A 272 15.38 17.52 2.32
C ALA A 272 16.68 18.19 2.75
N PRO A 273 16.84 18.58 4.03
CA PRO A 273 18.06 19.19 4.50
C PRO A 273 19.24 18.35 4.05
N ALA A 274 20.26 19.00 3.46
CA ALA A 274 21.42 18.29 2.95
C ALA A 274 22.01 17.46 4.11
N PRO A 275 22.23 16.14 3.91
CA PRO A 275 22.75 15.32 4.99
C PRO A 275 24.13 15.85 5.42
N PRO A 276 24.45 15.80 6.72
CA PRO A 276 25.73 16.28 7.22
C PRO A 276 26.92 15.61 6.48
N PRO A 277 28.08 16.28 6.44
CA PRO A 277 29.27 15.73 5.80
C PRO A 277 29.65 14.37 6.39
N LEU A 278 30.21 13.48 5.55
CA LEU A 278 30.65 12.16 6.01
C LEU A 278 31.95 12.30 6.80
N VAL A 279 31.84 12.37 8.12
CA VAL A 279 32.98 12.46 9.02
C VAL A 279 33.42 11.05 9.45
N GLY A 280 34.74 10.85 9.63
CA GLY A 280 35.32 9.61 10.15
C GLY A 280 35.26 8.39 9.23
N ARG A 281 34.94 8.56 7.94
CA ARG A 281 34.85 7.46 6.95
C ARG A 281 35.79 7.62 5.77
N ARG A 282 36.88 8.37 5.96
CA ARG A 282 37.81 8.72 4.88
C ARG A 282 38.51 7.47 4.33
N SER A 283 38.90 6.54 5.20
CA SER A 283 39.62 5.33 4.79
C SER A 283 38.75 4.38 3.97
N GLU A 284 37.49 4.23 4.36
CA GLU A 284 36.50 3.38 3.71
C GLU A 284 36.06 3.98 2.38
N LEU A 285 35.84 5.31 2.33
CA LEU A 285 35.61 6.03 1.08
C LEU A 285 36.81 5.93 0.13
N GLU A 286 38.04 6.06 0.62
CA GLU A 286 39.24 5.90 -0.20
C GLU A 286 39.32 4.47 -0.77
N LYS A 287 39.05 3.44 0.04
CA LYS A 287 39.00 2.04 -0.41
C LYS A 287 37.91 1.80 -1.46
N LEU A 288 36.73 2.39 -1.29
CA LEU A 288 35.64 2.33 -2.27
C LEU A 288 36.02 3.01 -3.59
N ASN A 289 36.58 4.22 -3.50
CA ASN A 289 37.02 4.98 -4.67
C ASN A 289 38.15 4.25 -5.42
N GLN A 290 39.12 3.69 -4.70
CA GLN A 290 40.19 2.86 -5.28
C GLN A 290 39.61 1.62 -5.96
N THR A 291 38.66 0.94 -5.32
CA THR A 291 37.98 -0.23 -5.91
C THR A 291 37.27 0.16 -7.20
N TYR A 292 36.48 1.24 -7.19
CA TYR A 292 35.75 1.71 -8.37
C TYR A 292 36.68 2.17 -9.50
N SER A 293 37.76 2.88 -9.17
CA SER A 293 38.74 3.34 -10.17
C SER A 293 39.59 2.21 -10.75
N ALA A 294 39.76 1.11 -10.02
CA ALA A 294 40.48 -0.08 -10.50
C ALA A 294 39.59 -1.02 -11.33
N LEU A 295 38.29 -0.73 -11.48
CA LEU A 295 37.40 -1.59 -12.24
C LEU A 295 37.78 -1.64 -13.72
N GLY A 296 37.95 -2.86 -14.22
CA GLY A 296 38.26 -3.16 -15.61
C GLY A 296 37.03 -3.61 -16.40
N PRO A 297 37.18 -4.53 -17.37
CA PRO A 297 36.04 -5.05 -18.13
C PRO A 297 35.21 -6.10 -17.36
N SER A 298 35.67 -6.51 -16.17
CA SER A 298 34.98 -7.46 -15.29
C SER A 298 34.25 -6.73 -14.16
N GLY A 299 33.18 -7.35 -13.70
CA GLY A 299 32.39 -6.88 -12.57
C GLY A 299 33.06 -7.17 -11.24
N HIS A 300 32.55 -6.53 -10.19
CA HIS A 300 33.10 -6.61 -8.85
C HIS A 300 31.99 -6.56 -7.80
N VAL A 301 32.21 -7.18 -6.65
CA VAL A 301 31.30 -7.15 -5.50
C VAL A 301 31.91 -6.31 -4.39
N VAL A 302 31.14 -5.42 -3.80
CA VAL A 302 31.51 -4.70 -2.58
C VAL A 302 30.46 -4.99 -1.52
N LEU A 303 30.90 -5.49 -0.38
CA LEU A 303 30.04 -5.71 0.77
C LEU A 303 30.45 -4.80 1.93
N ILE A 304 29.46 -4.13 2.51
CA ILE A 304 29.61 -3.21 3.63
C ILE A 304 28.90 -3.82 4.85
N GLU A 305 29.70 -4.29 5.81
CA GLU A 305 29.24 -4.88 7.07
C GLU A 305 29.38 -3.87 8.21
N GLY A 306 28.45 -3.88 9.15
CA GLY A 306 28.57 -3.14 10.41
C GLY A 306 27.27 -3.07 11.19
N GLU A 307 27.33 -2.55 12.42
CA GLU A 307 26.19 -2.47 13.35
C GLU A 307 25.03 -1.60 12.82
N ALA A 308 23.81 -1.80 13.33
CA ALA A 308 22.69 -0.90 13.04
C ALA A 308 23.03 0.58 13.38
N GLY A 309 22.68 1.51 12.49
CA GLY A 309 22.95 2.94 12.69
C GLY A 309 24.41 3.40 12.49
N ILE A 310 25.31 2.49 12.09
CA ILE A 310 26.75 2.78 11.88
C ILE A 310 27.05 3.63 10.62
N GLY A 311 26.05 3.85 9.76
CA GLY A 311 26.19 4.65 8.53
C GLY A 311 26.38 3.85 7.22
N LYS A 312 26.04 2.56 7.18
CA LYS A 312 26.14 1.71 5.97
C LYS A 312 25.43 2.29 4.75
N SER A 313 24.14 2.62 4.88
CA SER A 313 23.33 3.21 3.80
C SER A 313 23.93 4.53 3.32
N ARG A 314 24.41 5.36 4.23
CA ARG A 314 25.07 6.64 3.91
C ARG A 314 26.36 6.42 3.10
N LEU A 315 27.12 5.37 3.40
CA LEU A 315 28.30 5.01 2.62
C LEU A 315 27.94 4.46 1.24
N ALA A 316 26.87 3.66 1.14
CA ALA A 316 26.34 3.19 -0.14
C ALA A 316 25.84 4.35 -1.03
N ASP A 317 25.20 5.37 -0.44
CA ASP A 317 24.78 6.58 -1.15
C ASP A 317 25.96 7.35 -1.76
N GLU A 318 27.13 7.36 -1.12
CA GLU A 318 28.34 7.96 -1.71
C GLU A 318 28.86 7.16 -2.90
N VAL A 319 28.70 5.83 -2.89
CA VAL A 319 29.00 4.99 -4.06
C VAL A 319 28.06 5.34 -5.21
N LEU A 320 26.76 5.48 -4.95
CA LEU A 320 25.78 5.90 -5.95
C LEU A 320 26.14 7.25 -6.58
N LYS A 321 26.46 8.26 -5.77
CA LYS A 321 26.92 9.58 -6.26
C LYS A 321 28.18 9.48 -7.10
N ARG A 322 29.14 8.63 -6.71
CA ARG A 322 30.41 8.45 -7.43
C ARG A 322 30.21 7.77 -8.79
N VAL A 323 29.29 6.82 -8.88
CA VAL A 323 28.90 6.12 -10.11
C VAL A 323 28.19 7.09 -11.05
N ASP A 324 27.22 7.85 -10.53
CA ASP A 324 26.49 8.87 -11.28
C ASP A 324 27.43 9.96 -11.81
N SER A 325 28.35 10.47 -10.98
CA SER A 325 29.35 11.46 -11.40
C SER A 325 30.31 10.94 -12.47
N ALA A 326 30.50 9.62 -12.58
CA ALA A 326 31.27 8.97 -13.65
C ALA A 326 30.45 8.74 -14.93
N GLY A 327 29.13 8.96 -14.88
CA GLY A 327 28.20 8.65 -15.96
C GLY A 327 27.83 7.17 -16.05
N GLY A 328 27.95 6.43 -14.95
CA GLY A 328 27.38 5.08 -14.80
C GLY A 328 25.93 5.17 -14.33
N ARG A 329 25.10 4.21 -14.74
CA ARG A 329 23.69 4.12 -14.29
C ARG A 329 23.58 3.21 -13.08
N THR A 330 22.55 3.40 -12.27
CA THR A 330 22.38 2.64 -11.03
C THR A 330 21.00 2.00 -10.95
N ALA A 331 20.95 0.82 -10.32
CA ALA A 331 19.73 0.16 -9.89
C ALA A 331 19.81 0.01 -8.37
N VAL A 332 18.76 0.38 -7.64
CA VAL A 332 18.77 0.45 -6.18
C VAL A 332 17.57 -0.28 -5.61
N ALA A 333 17.82 -1.08 -4.58
CA ALA A 333 16.79 -1.71 -3.77
C ALA A 333 17.14 -1.60 -2.28
N ARG A 334 16.10 -1.56 -1.45
CA ARG A 334 16.23 -1.54 0.01
C ARG A 334 15.36 -2.64 0.57
N CYS A 335 15.98 -3.63 1.19
CA CYS A 335 15.22 -4.75 1.74
C CYS A 335 14.58 -4.36 3.07
N HIS A 336 13.39 -4.91 3.34
CA HIS A 336 12.68 -4.73 4.59
C HIS A 336 12.37 -6.07 5.26
N SER A 337 12.34 -6.11 6.59
CA SER A 337 12.10 -7.33 7.35
C SER A 337 10.80 -8.07 6.99
N GLU A 338 9.81 -7.33 6.48
CA GLU A 338 8.47 -7.81 6.10
C GLU A 338 8.44 -8.44 4.70
N GLU A 339 9.45 -8.13 3.88
CA GLU A 339 9.55 -8.57 2.49
C GLU A 339 10.24 -9.92 2.35
N THR A 340 10.73 -10.51 3.45
CA THR A 340 11.43 -11.79 3.47
C THR A 340 10.62 -12.96 2.90
N ARG A 341 9.28 -12.84 2.86
CA ARG A 341 8.37 -13.84 2.26
C ARG A 341 7.85 -13.44 0.88
N LEU A 342 8.24 -12.27 0.36
CA LEU A 342 7.85 -11.83 -0.98
C LEU A 342 8.76 -12.48 -2.02
N PRO A 343 8.20 -13.12 -3.06
CA PRO A 343 9.01 -13.74 -4.09
C PRO A 343 9.72 -12.66 -4.91
N PHE A 344 11.06 -12.64 -4.87
CA PHE A 344 11.91 -11.70 -5.60
C PHE A 344 11.61 -10.22 -5.25
N GLY A 345 11.36 -9.91 -3.99
CA GLY A 345 11.05 -8.55 -3.52
C GLY A 345 12.16 -7.56 -3.88
N ALA A 346 13.38 -7.81 -3.42
CA ALA A 346 14.53 -6.93 -3.67
C ALA A 346 14.88 -6.83 -5.16
N VAL A 347 14.80 -7.95 -5.90
CA VAL A 347 15.04 -7.96 -7.34
C VAL A 347 13.96 -7.18 -8.11
N SER A 348 12.70 -7.29 -7.71
CA SER A 348 11.61 -6.53 -8.34
C SER A 348 11.81 -5.02 -8.15
N GLU A 349 12.23 -4.60 -6.96
CA GLU A 349 12.58 -3.20 -6.68
C GLU A 349 13.78 -2.73 -7.51
N LEU A 350 14.86 -3.53 -7.58
CA LEU A 350 16.02 -3.24 -8.43
C LEU A 350 15.58 -2.96 -9.86
N LEU A 351 14.78 -3.86 -10.45
CA LEU A 351 14.33 -3.74 -11.83
C LEU A 351 13.43 -2.52 -12.02
N ARG A 352 12.49 -2.25 -11.10
CA ARG A 352 11.59 -1.08 -11.19
C ARG A 352 12.36 0.23 -11.07
N SER A 353 13.37 0.31 -10.20
CA SER A 353 14.20 1.52 -10.02
C SER A 353 14.85 1.97 -11.33
N THR A 354 15.15 1.03 -12.24
CA THR A 354 15.74 1.35 -13.54
C THR A 354 14.74 2.00 -14.50
N LEU A 355 13.43 1.71 -14.36
CA LEU A 355 12.36 2.25 -15.20
C LEU A 355 11.88 3.63 -14.75
N GLU A 356 12.23 4.05 -13.55
CA GLU A 356 11.89 5.39 -13.02
C GLU A 356 12.79 6.48 -13.62
N THR A 357 13.90 6.09 -14.26
CA THR A 357 14.75 7.01 -14.99
C THR A 357 14.17 7.31 -16.38
N PRO A 358 14.18 8.57 -16.85
CA PRO A 358 13.60 8.92 -18.16
C PRO A 358 14.27 8.25 -19.37
N ASP A 359 15.49 7.75 -19.22
CA ASP A 359 16.27 7.12 -20.29
C ASP A 359 16.01 5.61 -20.33
N THR A 360 14.97 5.20 -21.07
CA THR A 360 14.61 3.79 -21.28
C THR A 360 15.10 3.24 -22.64
N ALA A 361 15.98 3.97 -23.35
CA ALA A 361 16.45 3.57 -24.68
C ALA A 361 17.19 2.22 -24.67
N TRP A 362 17.85 1.89 -23.57
CA TRP A 362 18.58 0.64 -23.35
C TRP A 362 17.69 -0.60 -23.35
N LEU A 363 16.36 -0.46 -23.15
CA LEU A 363 15.43 -1.59 -23.29
C LEU A 363 15.53 -2.23 -24.67
N SER A 364 15.79 -1.43 -25.71
CA SER A 364 15.99 -1.92 -27.09
C SER A 364 17.24 -2.80 -27.24
N ASP A 365 18.21 -2.68 -26.34
CA ASP A 365 19.44 -3.50 -26.35
C ASP A 365 19.21 -4.87 -25.71
N VAL A 366 18.08 -5.06 -25.01
CA VAL A 366 17.71 -6.34 -24.39
C VAL A 366 16.86 -7.15 -25.38
N PRO A 367 17.27 -8.38 -25.73
CA PRO A 367 16.46 -9.25 -26.55
C PRO A 367 15.04 -9.46 -26.00
N ALA A 368 14.03 -9.41 -26.87
CA ALA A 368 12.61 -9.47 -26.47
C ALA A 368 12.23 -10.72 -25.64
N HIS A 369 12.92 -11.85 -25.83
CA HIS A 369 12.68 -13.05 -25.02
C HIS A 369 13.16 -12.90 -23.58
N TRP A 370 14.19 -12.09 -23.30
CA TRP A 370 14.60 -11.76 -21.93
C TRP A 370 13.67 -10.74 -21.29
N LEU A 371 13.18 -9.76 -22.05
CA LEU A 371 12.14 -8.84 -21.57
C LEU A 371 10.85 -9.59 -21.22
N SER A 372 10.48 -10.59 -22.02
CA SER A 372 9.34 -11.49 -21.76
C SER A 372 9.46 -12.21 -20.41
N GLU A 373 10.63 -12.75 -20.09
CA GLU A 373 10.87 -13.39 -18.78
C GLU A 373 10.88 -12.38 -17.62
N CYS A 374 11.44 -11.18 -17.81
CA CYS A 374 11.41 -10.11 -16.80
C CYS A 374 9.98 -9.62 -16.52
N ALA A 375 9.08 -9.70 -17.51
CA ALA A 375 7.66 -9.34 -17.35
C ALA A 375 6.90 -10.22 -16.35
N ARG A 376 7.48 -11.35 -15.89
CA ARG A 376 6.96 -12.11 -14.75
C ARG A 376 6.95 -11.31 -13.45
N LEU A 377 7.98 -10.49 -13.24
CA LEU A 377 8.14 -9.60 -12.07
C LEU A 377 7.70 -8.17 -12.38
N LEU A 378 7.85 -7.72 -13.64
CA LEU A 378 7.49 -6.38 -14.08
C LEU A 378 6.46 -6.40 -15.22
N PRO A 379 5.17 -6.64 -14.93
CA PRO A 379 4.09 -6.57 -15.92
C PRO A 379 4.03 -5.22 -16.65
N GLU A 380 4.56 -4.16 -16.06
CA GLU A 380 4.67 -2.81 -16.62
C GLU A 380 5.44 -2.79 -17.94
N LEU A 381 6.39 -3.71 -18.14
CA LEU A 381 7.13 -3.86 -19.40
C LEU A 381 6.20 -4.13 -20.58
N LEU A 382 5.14 -4.91 -20.39
CA LEU A 382 4.14 -5.22 -21.43
C LEU A 382 3.29 -4.00 -21.79
N THR A 383 3.22 -3.01 -20.90
CA THR A 383 2.53 -1.73 -21.15
C THR A 383 3.44 -0.75 -21.88
N ILE A 384 4.73 -0.74 -21.53
CA ILE A 384 5.75 0.12 -22.16
C ILE A 384 5.99 -0.32 -23.62
N ASP A 385 6.11 -1.62 -23.86
CA ASP A 385 6.24 -2.18 -25.21
C ASP A 385 5.26 -3.36 -25.42
N PRO A 386 4.11 -3.09 -26.08
CA PRO A 386 3.14 -4.13 -26.44
C PRO A 386 3.68 -5.20 -27.40
N GLY A 387 4.87 -5.02 -28.00
CA GLY A 387 5.55 -6.00 -28.83
C GLY A 387 6.19 -7.15 -28.04
N ILE A 388 6.35 -7.00 -26.71
CA ILE A 388 6.85 -8.06 -25.84
C ILE A 388 5.77 -9.12 -25.67
N SER A 389 6.10 -10.37 -26.03
CA SER A 389 5.19 -11.49 -25.79
C SER A 389 5.14 -11.83 -24.30
N PRO A 390 3.97 -12.18 -23.73
CA PRO A 390 3.88 -12.66 -22.36
C PRO A 390 4.75 -13.92 -22.15
N PRO A 391 5.33 -14.09 -20.96
CA PRO A 391 6.16 -15.26 -20.66
C PRO A 391 5.35 -16.55 -20.79
N ALA A 392 5.97 -17.59 -21.34
CA ALA A 392 5.33 -18.89 -21.50
C ALA A 392 4.98 -19.50 -20.13
N ARG A 393 3.81 -20.16 -20.05
CA ARG A 393 3.40 -20.92 -18.86
C ARG A 393 3.98 -22.32 -18.94
N GLY A 394 4.91 -22.67 -18.06
CA GLY A 394 5.46 -24.02 -17.95
C GLY A 394 6.76 -24.09 -17.15
N ASP A 395 6.96 -25.21 -16.47
CA ASP A 395 8.16 -25.56 -15.71
C ASP A 395 9.05 -26.52 -16.55
N ASP A 396 9.48 -26.09 -17.74
CA ASP A 396 10.40 -26.91 -18.52
C ASP A 396 11.81 -26.93 -17.89
N PRO A 397 12.59 -28.02 -18.11
CA PRO A 397 13.95 -28.10 -17.59
C PRO A 397 14.80 -26.90 -18.04
N GLY A 398 15.20 -26.06 -17.08
CA GLY A 398 16.01 -24.86 -17.34
C GLY A 398 15.24 -23.54 -17.38
N ALA A 399 13.91 -23.53 -17.17
CA ALA A 399 13.12 -22.31 -17.09
C ALA A 399 13.65 -21.31 -16.05
N GLN A 400 13.96 -21.78 -14.83
CA GLN A 400 14.54 -20.95 -13.78
C GLN A 400 15.90 -20.35 -14.19
N ALA A 401 16.77 -21.14 -14.83
CA ALA A 401 18.07 -20.65 -15.27
C ALA A 401 17.94 -19.57 -16.35
N ARG A 402 16.98 -19.72 -17.28
CA ARG A 402 16.65 -18.69 -18.27
C ARG A 402 16.09 -17.43 -17.64
N PHE A 403 15.22 -17.58 -16.64
CA PHE A 403 14.67 -16.46 -15.88
C PHE A 403 15.76 -15.67 -15.13
N PHE A 404 16.69 -16.35 -14.47
CA PHE A 404 17.83 -15.71 -13.80
C PHE A 404 18.77 -15.01 -14.80
N GLU A 405 19.02 -15.62 -15.95
CA GLU A 405 19.80 -15.00 -17.02
C GLU A 405 19.11 -13.76 -17.61
N ALA A 406 17.78 -13.79 -17.72
CA ALA A 406 16.99 -12.65 -18.17
C ALA A 406 17.14 -11.46 -17.22
N ILE A 407 16.95 -11.67 -15.92
CA ILE A 407 17.14 -10.63 -14.89
C ILE A 407 18.57 -10.09 -14.94
N ALA A 408 19.55 -10.98 -15.05
CA ALA A 408 20.95 -10.59 -15.09
C ALA A 408 21.30 -9.76 -16.33
N THR A 409 20.77 -10.15 -17.49
CA THR A 409 20.94 -9.42 -18.75
C THR A 409 20.27 -8.04 -18.68
N PHE A 410 19.05 -7.99 -18.13
CA PHE A 410 18.31 -6.75 -17.95
C PHE A 410 19.07 -5.77 -17.05
N LEU A 411 19.49 -6.19 -15.85
CA LEU A 411 20.23 -5.32 -14.92
C LEU A 411 21.57 -4.86 -15.51
N THR A 412 22.25 -5.73 -16.26
CA THR A 412 23.51 -5.38 -16.94
C THR A 412 23.29 -4.32 -18.02
N ALA A 413 22.22 -4.44 -18.82
CA ALA A 413 21.87 -3.47 -19.85
C ALA A 413 21.38 -2.14 -19.24
N ALA A 414 20.54 -2.21 -18.21
CA ALA A 414 20.02 -1.05 -17.48
C ALA A 414 21.15 -0.22 -16.85
N CYS A 415 22.15 -0.90 -16.28
CA CYS A 415 23.31 -0.27 -15.66
C CYS A 415 24.42 0.06 -16.68
N ALA A 416 24.25 -0.24 -17.97
CA ALA A 416 25.23 0.12 -18.99
C ALA A 416 25.22 1.64 -19.20
N GLY A 417 26.41 2.25 -19.24
CA GLY A 417 26.56 3.69 -19.41
C GLY A 417 27.92 4.07 -19.97
N ARG A 418 28.30 5.35 -19.82
CA ARG A 418 29.64 5.83 -20.19
C ARG A 418 30.72 5.24 -19.29
N ALA A 419 30.37 5.03 -18.02
CA ALA A 419 31.16 4.29 -17.04
C ALA A 419 30.41 3.04 -16.58
N GLN A 420 31.10 2.21 -15.80
CA GLN A 420 30.52 1.02 -15.19
C GLN A 420 29.44 1.41 -14.18
N GLY A 421 28.23 0.90 -14.38
CA GLY A 421 27.10 1.09 -13.48
C GLY A 421 27.12 0.17 -12.27
N ALA A 422 26.17 0.39 -11.36
CA ALA A 422 26.11 -0.33 -10.09
C ALA A 422 24.69 -0.80 -9.74
N VAL A 423 24.60 -2.00 -9.20
CA VAL A 423 23.44 -2.53 -8.49
C VAL A 423 23.71 -2.38 -7.00
N VAL A 424 22.85 -1.67 -6.28
CA VAL A 424 22.99 -1.44 -4.85
C VAL A 424 21.79 -2.04 -4.12
N VAL A 425 22.07 -2.94 -3.18
CA VAL A 425 21.05 -3.57 -2.33
C VAL A 425 21.37 -3.27 -0.87
N ASP A 426 20.52 -2.47 -0.23
CA ASP A 426 20.65 -2.09 1.17
C ASP A 426 19.95 -3.11 2.07
N ASP A 427 20.52 -3.35 3.26
CA ASP A 427 20.00 -4.25 4.30
C ASP A 427 19.74 -5.70 3.80
N LEU A 428 20.73 -6.30 3.12
CA LEU A 428 20.67 -7.66 2.54
C LEU A 428 20.27 -8.77 3.54
N GLN A 429 20.41 -8.55 4.84
CA GLN A 429 19.92 -9.50 5.86
C GLN A 429 18.40 -9.74 5.80
N TRP A 430 17.65 -8.83 5.17
CA TRP A 430 16.19 -8.94 5.02
C TRP A 430 15.75 -9.26 3.59
N ALA A 431 16.69 -9.50 2.67
CA ALA A 431 16.36 -9.92 1.31
C ALA A 431 15.69 -11.31 1.34
N ASP A 432 14.69 -11.50 0.48
CA ASP A 432 14.08 -12.81 0.26
C ASP A 432 15.11 -13.81 -0.32
N GLU A 433 14.89 -15.10 -0.05
CA GLU A 433 15.81 -16.18 -0.42
C GLU A 433 16.01 -16.26 -1.93
N SER A 434 14.93 -16.04 -2.69
CA SER A 434 14.92 -16.05 -4.15
C SER A 434 15.70 -14.87 -4.75
N SER A 435 15.60 -13.67 -4.18
CA SER A 435 16.43 -12.52 -4.55
C SER A 435 17.91 -12.78 -4.26
N LEU A 436 18.24 -13.40 -3.11
CA LEU A 436 19.62 -13.78 -2.78
C LEU A 436 20.17 -14.79 -3.79
N ASP A 437 19.36 -15.73 -4.27
CA ASP A 437 19.77 -16.69 -5.30
C ASP A 437 20.09 -16.02 -6.65
N VAL A 438 19.34 -14.98 -7.03
CA VAL A 438 19.66 -14.15 -8.21
C VAL A 438 20.96 -13.36 -8.02
N LEU A 439 21.18 -12.78 -6.84
CA LEU A 439 22.43 -12.08 -6.52
C LEU A 439 23.63 -13.05 -6.55
N LEU A 440 23.48 -14.26 -6.03
CA LEU A 440 24.50 -15.31 -6.11
C LEU A 440 24.75 -15.74 -7.57
N TYR A 441 23.69 -15.87 -8.37
CA TYR A 441 23.79 -16.16 -9.80
C TYR A 441 24.53 -15.06 -10.58
N LEU A 442 24.28 -13.79 -10.23
CA LEU A 442 24.94 -12.61 -10.79
C LEU A 442 26.42 -12.57 -10.43
N THR A 443 26.73 -12.71 -9.13
CA THR A 443 28.11 -12.66 -8.62
C THR A 443 29.00 -13.73 -9.25
N SER A 444 28.48 -14.94 -9.46
CA SER A 444 29.23 -16.03 -10.09
C SER A 444 29.54 -15.80 -11.59
N ARG A 445 29.01 -14.74 -12.22
CA ARG A 445 29.14 -14.43 -13.66
C ARG A 445 29.73 -13.05 -13.94
N LEU A 446 30.22 -12.35 -12.90
CA LEU A 446 30.77 -10.99 -13.02
C LEU A 446 32.00 -10.89 -13.92
N ALA A 447 32.77 -11.97 -14.10
CA ALA A 447 33.94 -11.97 -14.99
C ALA A 447 33.60 -11.49 -16.41
N THR A 448 32.37 -11.71 -16.87
CA THR A 448 31.87 -11.36 -18.21
C THR A 448 30.96 -10.12 -18.25
N ARG A 449 30.72 -9.47 -17.11
CA ARG A 449 29.74 -8.39 -16.99
C ARG A 449 30.35 -7.15 -16.34
N LYS A 450 30.31 -6.00 -17.01
CA LYS A 450 30.75 -4.71 -16.47
C LYS A 450 29.73 -4.16 -15.48
N LEU A 451 29.64 -4.78 -14.30
CA LEU A 451 28.67 -4.42 -13.27
C LEU A 451 29.33 -4.40 -11.90
N LEU A 452 29.12 -3.34 -11.13
CA LEU A 452 29.45 -3.30 -9.70
C LEU A 452 28.23 -3.74 -8.90
N ILE A 453 28.37 -4.70 -7.97
CA ILE A 453 27.31 -5.06 -7.03
C ILE A 453 27.73 -4.56 -5.65
N VAL A 454 26.92 -3.72 -5.02
CA VAL A 454 27.13 -3.21 -3.67
C VAL A 454 26.03 -3.74 -2.76
N GLY A 455 26.42 -4.42 -1.69
CA GLY A 455 25.50 -4.92 -0.69
C GLY A 455 25.84 -4.37 0.69
N THR A 456 24.84 -4.01 1.48
CA THR A 456 25.06 -3.69 2.90
C THR A 456 24.37 -4.73 3.78
N PHE A 457 24.94 -5.06 4.94
CA PHE A 457 24.25 -5.88 5.93
C PHE A 457 24.70 -5.63 7.37
N ARG A 458 23.86 -6.07 8.31
CA ARG A 458 24.11 -5.98 9.77
C ARG A 458 24.85 -7.22 10.29
N SER A 459 25.96 -7.02 11.00
CA SER A 459 26.79 -8.11 11.50
C SER A 459 26.06 -8.96 12.55
N GLU A 460 25.24 -8.31 13.38
CA GLU A 460 24.46 -8.91 14.47
C GLU A 460 23.24 -9.72 14.02
N GLU A 461 22.71 -9.45 12.82
CA GLU A 461 21.53 -10.14 12.28
C GLU A 461 21.90 -11.29 11.33
N VAL A 462 23.17 -11.40 10.94
CA VAL A 462 23.65 -12.42 9.99
C VAL A 462 24.41 -13.53 10.73
N ALA A 463 23.73 -14.66 10.95
CA ALA A 463 24.32 -15.87 11.54
C ALA A 463 25.31 -16.58 10.59
N SER A 464 26.17 -17.48 11.12
CA SER A 464 27.28 -18.10 10.37
C SER A 464 26.82 -18.87 9.11
N GLY A 465 25.61 -19.46 9.15
CA GLY A 465 25.02 -20.18 8.02
C GLY A 465 24.20 -19.34 7.04
N HIS A 466 24.06 -18.02 7.27
CA HIS A 466 23.20 -17.16 6.47
C HIS A 466 23.70 -17.00 5.02
N ARG A 467 22.79 -16.98 4.04
CA ARG A 467 23.14 -16.95 2.60
C ARG A 467 23.92 -15.73 2.17
N VAL A 468 23.67 -14.57 2.77
CA VAL A 468 24.43 -13.33 2.49
C VAL A 468 25.94 -13.55 2.65
N ARG A 469 26.37 -14.41 3.58
CA ARG A 469 27.81 -14.72 3.75
C ARG A 469 28.41 -15.45 2.54
N ARG A 470 27.61 -16.07 1.68
CA ARG A 470 28.10 -16.67 0.42
C ARG A 470 28.48 -15.61 -0.62
N LEU A 471 28.05 -14.36 -0.44
CA LEU A 471 28.47 -13.22 -1.26
C LEU A 471 29.83 -12.64 -0.79
N LEU A 472 30.29 -12.99 0.43
CA LEU A 472 31.58 -12.52 0.93
C LEU A 472 32.75 -13.06 0.10
N PRO A 473 33.85 -12.29 0.00
CA PRO A 473 35.05 -12.77 -0.67
C PRO A 473 35.49 -14.10 -0.07
N SER A 474 35.67 -15.11 -0.91
CA SER A 474 36.46 -16.28 -0.54
C SER A 474 37.94 -16.00 -0.80
N ASP A 475 38.84 -16.68 -0.11
CA ASP A 475 40.32 -16.56 -0.26
C ASP A 475 40.84 -16.75 -1.71
N ARG A 476 39.95 -17.08 -2.66
CA ARG A 476 40.25 -17.35 -4.08
C ARG A 476 39.66 -16.35 -5.06
N SER A 477 38.98 -15.28 -4.63
CA SER A 477 38.29 -14.36 -5.54
C SER A 477 38.84 -12.92 -5.45
N GLU A 478 39.52 -12.47 -6.51
CA GLU A 478 40.00 -11.09 -6.67
C GLU A 478 38.86 -10.09 -7.01
N SER A 479 37.64 -10.57 -7.26
CA SER A 479 36.48 -9.78 -7.72
C SER A 479 35.51 -9.39 -6.60
N ALA A 480 35.95 -9.41 -5.33
CA ALA A 480 35.12 -9.02 -4.19
C ALA A 480 35.92 -8.24 -3.13
N THR A 481 35.33 -7.16 -2.61
CA THR A 481 35.89 -6.32 -1.55
C THR A 481 34.94 -6.32 -0.36
N HIS A 482 35.47 -6.61 0.83
CA HIS A 482 34.74 -6.48 2.09
C HIS A 482 35.19 -5.24 2.87
N ILE A 483 34.23 -4.46 3.36
CA ILE A 483 34.43 -3.27 4.18
C ILE A 483 33.66 -3.44 5.48
N LEU A 484 34.38 -3.53 6.58
CA LEU A 484 33.81 -3.53 7.92
C LEU A 484 33.80 -2.10 8.45
N LEU A 485 32.65 -1.64 8.96
CA LEU A 485 32.49 -0.32 9.56
C LEU A 485 32.56 -0.41 11.08
N ASP A 486 33.56 0.27 11.65
CA ASP A 486 33.70 0.46 13.09
C ASP A 486 32.99 1.74 13.57
N ARG A 487 32.80 1.89 14.88
CA ARG A 487 32.24 3.11 15.50
C ARG A 487 33.19 4.29 15.36
N LEU A 488 32.64 5.51 15.36
CA LEU A 488 33.44 6.73 15.26
C LEU A 488 34.30 6.91 16.51
N GLY A 489 35.54 7.33 16.33
CA GLY A 489 36.41 7.74 17.42
C GLY A 489 36.05 9.12 17.98
N ARG A 490 36.58 9.44 19.17
CA ARG A 490 36.39 10.75 19.84
C ARG A 490 36.66 11.95 18.93
N ALA A 491 37.74 11.90 18.15
CA ALA A 491 38.11 12.98 17.24
C ALA A 491 37.08 13.20 16.12
N GLU A 492 36.48 12.12 15.63
CA GLU A 492 35.49 12.15 14.54
C GLU A 492 34.14 12.64 15.05
N VAL A 493 33.74 12.25 16.27
CA VAL A 493 32.56 12.81 16.93
C VAL A 493 32.74 14.32 17.17
N ALA A 494 33.90 14.75 17.65
CA ALA A 494 34.20 16.17 17.85
C ALA A 494 34.18 16.96 16.53
N GLU A 495 34.72 16.40 15.44
CA GLU A 495 34.64 17.01 14.11
C GLU A 495 33.18 17.16 13.64
N LEU A 496 32.34 16.12 13.83
CA LEU A 496 30.92 16.18 13.47
C LEU A 496 30.17 17.25 14.29
N VAL A 497 30.41 17.33 15.60
CA VAL A 497 29.82 18.37 16.47
C VAL A 497 30.26 19.77 16.05
N GLY A 498 31.54 19.94 15.70
CA GLY A 498 32.09 21.21 15.23
C GLY A 498 31.44 21.75 13.96
N THR A 499 30.79 20.91 13.15
CA THR A 499 30.04 21.38 11.96
C THR A 499 28.75 22.11 12.30
N VAL A 500 28.12 21.81 13.45
CA VAL A 500 26.83 22.37 13.89
C VAL A 500 27.03 23.38 15.02
N ARG A 501 27.96 23.12 15.94
CA ARG A 501 28.30 23.95 17.10
C ARG A 501 29.82 24.10 17.23
N PRO A 502 30.44 24.99 16.43
CA PRO A 502 31.88 25.21 16.47
C PRO A 502 32.40 25.77 17.81
N ASP A 503 31.51 26.31 18.67
CA ASP A 503 31.87 26.99 19.92
C ASP A 503 31.76 26.13 21.20
N ASP A 504 31.34 24.85 21.11
CA ASP A 504 31.15 23.97 22.29
C ASP A 504 32.02 22.70 22.18
N ALA A 505 33.30 22.84 22.58
CA ALA A 505 34.26 21.74 22.55
C ALA A 505 33.94 20.61 23.55
N ASP A 506 33.33 20.95 24.69
CA ASP A 506 32.99 20.00 25.76
C ASP A 506 31.77 19.12 25.39
N LEU A 507 30.94 19.57 24.44
CA LEU A 507 29.84 18.79 23.90
C LEU A 507 30.31 17.55 23.13
N GLY A 508 31.45 17.61 22.44
CA GLY A 508 32.01 16.49 21.69
C GLY A 508 32.37 15.30 22.59
N ASP A 509 33.06 15.55 23.70
CA ASP A 509 33.43 14.50 24.66
C ASP A 509 32.21 13.94 25.40
N ARG A 510 31.27 14.79 25.83
CA ARG A 510 30.01 14.35 26.44
C ARG A 510 29.20 13.46 25.51
N LEU A 511 29.05 13.87 24.24
CA LEU A 511 28.33 13.06 23.25
C LEU A 511 29.05 11.74 22.94
N PHE A 512 30.38 11.72 22.90
CA PHE A 512 31.09 10.46 22.71
C PHE A 512 30.87 9.48 23.88
N GLU A 513 30.86 9.97 25.12
CA GLU A 513 30.61 9.13 26.30
C GLU A 513 29.20 8.56 26.33
N GLU A 514 28.20 9.33 25.90
CA GLU A 514 26.80 8.89 25.86
C GLU A 514 26.46 8.00 24.65
N THR A 515 27.14 8.21 23.51
CA THR A 515 26.82 7.50 22.25
C THR A 515 27.78 6.36 21.92
N GLU A 516 28.89 6.26 22.64
CA GLU A 516 30.02 5.37 22.36
C GLU A 516 30.50 5.45 20.89
N GLY A 517 30.30 6.59 20.23
CA GLY A 517 30.70 6.82 18.84
C GLY A 517 29.77 6.26 17.77
N LEU A 518 28.53 5.86 18.10
CA LEU A 518 27.55 5.42 17.10
C LEU A 518 26.99 6.62 16.30
N PRO A 519 27.25 6.74 14.98
CA PRO A 519 26.89 7.91 14.17
C PRO A 519 25.41 8.30 14.23
N PHE A 520 24.51 7.31 14.19
CA PHE A 520 23.07 7.56 14.28
C PHE A 520 22.72 8.39 15.51
N PHE A 521 23.21 8.00 16.70
CA PHE A 521 22.95 8.75 17.91
C PHE A 521 23.53 10.16 17.85
N VAL A 522 24.79 10.31 17.42
CA VAL A 522 25.45 11.62 17.37
C VAL A 522 24.67 12.60 16.48
N VAL A 523 24.24 12.17 15.29
CA VAL A 523 23.44 12.99 14.37
C VAL A 523 22.08 13.34 14.97
N GLU A 524 21.42 12.38 15.60
CA GLU A 524 20.12 12.59 16.24
C GLU A 524 20.18 13.59 17.41
N TYR A 525 21.25 13.52 18.21
CA TYR A 525 21.54 14.49 19.26
C TYR A 525 21.75 15.90 18.72
N LEU A 526 22.54 16.04 17.64
CA LEU A 526 22.77 17.34 17.00
C LEU A 526 21.47 17.92 16.43
N ALA A 527 20.63 17.08 15.80
CA ALA A 527 19.32 17.51 15.31
C ALA A 527 18.41 18.00 16.45
N ALA A 528 18.42 17.35 17.61
CA ALA A 528 17.64 17.80 18.77
C ALA A 528 18.09 19.19 19.27
N LEU A 529 19.39 19.46 19.27
CA LEU A 529 19.99 20.74 19.65
C LEU A 529 19.64 21.90 18.71
N GLU A 530 19.47 21.63 17.40
CA GLU A 530 18.99 22.64 16.46
C GLU A 530 17.53 23.03 16.70
N HIS A 531 16.71 22.13 17.26
CA HIS A 531 15.27 22.34 17.53
C HIS A 531 14.97 22.96 18.91
N GLY A 532 15.94 23.64 19.53
CA GLY A 532 15.74 24.45 20.74
C GLY A 532 15.99 23.73 22.06
N ALA A 533 16.61 22.54 22.02
CA ALA A 533 17.15 21.90 23.21
C ALA A 533 18.35 22.67 23.77
N ASP A 534 18.31 23.00 25.07
CA ASP A 534 19.41 23.66 25.77
C ASP A 534 20.26 22.62 26.53
N PRO A 535 21.49 22.32 26.07
CA PRO A 535 22.38 21.37 26.72
C PRO A 535 22.94 21.87 28.07
N ALA A 536 22.74 23.16 28.41
CA ALA A 536 23.09 23.74 29.71
C ALA A 536 21.94 23.69 30.73
N SER A 537 20.74 23.24 30.34
CA SER A 537 19.61 23.09 31.24
C SER A 537 19.80 21.90 32.18
N PRO A 538 19.67 22.04 33.52
CA PRO A 538 19.71 20.91 34.45
C PRO A 538 18.51 19.95 34.31
N LYS A 539 17.51 20.29 33.48
CA LYS A 539 16.41 19.39 33.05
C LYS A 539 16.73 18.63 31.76
N TRP A 540 17.80 19.00 31.06
CA TRP A 540 18.28 18.27 29.90
C TRP A 540 19.11 17.08 30.38
N SER A 541 18.46 15.94 30.58
CA SER A 541 19.16 14.66 30.53
C SER A 541 19.24 14.27 29.06
N ALA A 542 20.46 14.06 28.56
CA ALA A 542 20.66 13.39 27.27
C ALA A 542 19.79 12.11 27.27
N PRO A 543 18.88 11.90 26.29
CA PRO A 543 18.05 10.70 26.26
C PRO A 543 18.92 9.45 26.36
N SER A 544 18.67 8.61 27.36
CA SER A 544 19.50 7.45 27.68
C SER A 544 19.56 6.38 26.57
N GLY A 545 18.86 6.59 25.44
CA GLY A 545 18.94 5.77 24.24
C GLY A 545 18.03 6.25 23.09
N VAL A 546 18.07 5.54 21.94
CA VAL A 546 17.29 5.85 20.72
C VAL A 546 15.80 5.98 21.04
N ARG A 547 15.30 5.11 21.91
CA ARG A 547 13.88 5.01 22.23
C ARG A 547 13.33 6.30 22.84
N GLU A 548 14.05 6.93 23.77
CA GLU A 548 13.61 8.13 24.47
C GLU A 548 13.66 9.36 23.55
N LEU A 549 14.67 9.44 22.68
CA LEU A 549 14.76 10.46 21.62
C LEU A 549 13.60 10.33 20.61
N LEU A 550 13.34 9.12 20.10
CA LEU A 550 12.23 8.88 19.17
C LEU A 550 10.87 9.12 19.83
N SER A 551 10.70 8.74 21.11
CA SER A 551 9.46 8.98 21.87
C SER A 551 9.15 10.48 21.97
N SER A 552 10.17 11.30 22.26
CA SER A 552 10.00 12.76 22.34
C SER A 552 9.53 13.38 21.01
N ARG A 553 9.89 12.79 19.86
CA ARG A 553 9.38 13.23 18.55
C ARG A 553 7.92 12.86 18.35
N LEU A 554 7.53 11.66 18.77
CA LEU A 554 6.14 11.19 18.70
C LEU A 554 5.21 12.01 19.61
N GLU A 555 5.71 12.47 20.77
CA GLU A 555 4.95 13.31 21.71
C GLU A 555 4.62 14.71 21.16
N ARG A 556 5.38 15.19 20.16
CA ARG A 556 5.15 16.50 19.52
C ARG A 556 4.11 16.45 18.40
N LEU A 557 3.67 15.25 18.00
CA LEU A 557 2.67 15.07 16.96
C LEU A 557 1.26 15.31 17.49
N ASN A 558 0.41 15.89 16.65
CA ASN A 558 -1.03 15.90 16.90
C ASN A 558 -1.63 14.49 16.77
N ALA A 559 -2.85 14.30 17.29
CA ALA A 559 -3.49 12.99 17.31
C ALA A 559 -3.72 12.41 15.90
N THR A 560 -4.04 13.24 14.91
CA THR A 560 -4.29 12.82 13.52
C THR A 560 -3.00 12.28 12.89
N ALA A 561 -1.89 13.03 13.00
CA ALA A 561 -0.57 12.62 12.55
C ALA A 561 -0.12 11.33 13.23
N ARG A 562 -0.33 11.19 14.54
CA ARG A 562 -0.01 9.95 15.26
C ARG A 562 -0.83 8.75 14.76
N GLN A 563 -2.11 8.95 14.44
CA GLN A 563 -2.95 7.87 13.92
C GLN A 563 -2.59 7.48 12.49
N VAL A 564 -2.32 8.44 11.61
CA VAL A 564 -1.82 8.18 10.25
C VAL A 564 -0.48 7.47 10.31
N LEU A 565 0.44 7.91 11.18
CA LEU A 565 1.72 7.24 11.41
C LEU A 565 1.56 5.81 11.93
N THR A 566 0.55 5.55 12.78
CA THR A 566 0.24 4.20 13.26
C THR A 566 -0.28 3.31 12.15
N SER A 567 -1.18 3.83 11.30
CA SER A 567 -1.66 3.09 10.11
C SER A 567 -0.51 2.80 9.15
N ALA A 568 0.33 3.80 8.85
CA ALA A 568 1.53 3.66 8.04
C ALA A 568 2.46 2.58 8.62
N ALA A 569 2.69 2.60 9.94
CA ALA A 569 3.54 1.61 10.60
C ALA A 569 3.02 0.18 10.42
N VAL A 570 1.70 -0.02 10.43
CA VAL A 570 1.09 -1.34 10.20
C VAL A 570 1.16 -1.76 8.73
N ILE A 571 1.11 -0.82 7.77
CA ILE A 571 1.25 -1.12 6.34
C ILE A 571 2.65 -1.65 6.04
N GLY A 572 3.67 -0.93 6.52
CA GLY A 572 5.06 -1.32 6.39
C GLY A 572 6.01 -0.13 6.42
N ARG A 573 7.30 -0.34 6.15
CA ARG A 573 8.28 0.76 6.11
C ARG A 573 8.05 1.71 4.93
N SER A 574 7.56 1.20 3.81
CA SER A 574 7.12 1.98 2.65
C SER A 574 5.61 1.82 2.50
N PHE A 575 4.91 2.91 2.21
CA PHE A 575 3.45 2.90 2.10
C PHE A 575 2.97 3.96 1.10
N ASP A 576 1.88 3.66 0.40
CA ASP A 576 1.21 4.62 -0.46
C ASP A 576 0.13 5.41 0.30
N PHE A 577 -0.16 6.60 -0.22
CA PHE A 577 -1.17 7.49 0.34
C PHE A 577 -2.54 6.82 0.51
N ASP A 578 -3.02 6.11 -0.51
CA ASP A 578 -4.37 5.54 -0.53
C ASP A 578 -4.54 4.46 0.54
N THR A 579 -3.55 3.56 0.67
CA THR A 579 -3.58 2.52 1.71
C THR A 579 -3.52 3.12 3.11
N ALA A 580 -2.69 4.14 3.35
CA ALA A 580 -2.62 4.83 4.65
C ALA A 580 -3.94 5.53 5.01
N ARG A 581 -4.55 6.24 4.06
CA ARG A 581 -5.85 6.90 4.21
C ARG A 581 -6.95 5.90 4.55
N GLU A 582 -7.04 4.81 3.79
CA GLU A 582 -8.08 3.80 3.96
C GLU A 582 -7.93 3.00 5.25
N ALA A 583 -6.70 2.60 5.61
CA ALA A 583 -6.44 1.90 6.86
C ALA A 583 -6.72 2.80 8.09
N GLY A 584 -6.32 4.08 7.99
CA GLY A 584 -6.62 5.10 9.01
C GLY A 584 -8.10 5.41 9.16
N GLY A 585 -8.89 5.22 8.10
CA GLY A 585 -10.29 5.64 8.06
C GLY A 585 -10.42 7.17 8.09
N ARG A 586 -9.50 7.87 7.41
CA ARG A 586 -9.36 9.33 7.41
C ARG A 586 -9.78 9.93 6.07
N SER A 587 -10.13 11.22 6.07
CA SER A 587 -10.37 11.95 4.82
C SER A 587 -9.06 12.19 4.08
N GLU A 588 -9.17 12.60 2.81
CA GLU A 588 -8.01 12.94 1.98
C GLU A 588 -7.21 14.09 2.61
N ASP A 589 -7.89 15.20 2.94
CA ASP A 589 -7.28 16.39 3.54
C ASP A 589 -6.64 16.11 4.91
N GLU A 590 -7.29 15.34 5.78
CA GLU A 590 -6.73 14.96 7.07
C GLU A 590 -5.45 14.13 6.92
N THR A 591 -5.41 13.25 5.91
CA THR A 591 -4.25 12.38 5.66
C THR A 591 -3.11 13.18 5.05
N LEU A 592 -3.39 14.09 4.11
CA LEU A 592 -2.38 14.96 3.51
C LEU A 592 -1.72 15.87 4.55
N LEU A 593 -2.51 16.60 5.36
CA LEU A 593 -1.98 17.46 6.42
C LEU A 593 -1.17 16.67 7.44
N ALA A 594 -1.61 15.46 7.80
CA ALA A 594 -0.87 14.58 8.67
C ALA A 594 0.47 14.15 8.06
N LEU A 595 0.53 13.82 6.76
CA LEU A 595 1.77 13.45 6.11
C LEU A 595 2.74 14.63 5.99
N ASP A 596 2.24 15.83 5.75
CA ASP A 596 3.04 17.06 5.78
C ASP A 596 3.66 17.30 7.17
N ASP A 597 2.85 17.16 8.23
CA ASP A 597 3.33 17.26 9.62
C ASP A 597 4.41 16.19 9.93
N LEU A 598 4.20 14.96 9.48
CA LEU A 598 5.15 13.84 9.68
C LEU A 598 6.44 14.06 8.89
N ALA A 599 6.37 14.59 7.68
CA ALA A 599 7.52 14.93 6.85
C ALA A 599 8.31 16.12 7.44
N ALA A 600 7.61 17.15 7.92
CA ALA A 600 8.22 18.28 8.61
C ALA A 600 8.90 17.85 9.93
N ALA A 601 8.35 16.86 10.63
CA ALA A 601 8.96 16.24 11.81
C ALA A 601 10.12 15.27 11.48
N GLY A 602 10.40 15.04 10.19
CA GLY A 602 11.45 14.13 9.72
C GLY A 602 11.17 12.64 10.00
N LEU A 603 9.90 12.27 10.26
CA LEU A 603 9.52 10.90 10.58
C LEU A 603 9.27 10.05 9.34
N VAL A 604 8.75 10.68 8.30
CA VAL A 604 8.55 10.09 6.97
C VAL A 604 9.18 10.97 5.90
N LYS A 605 9.45 10.38 4.74
CA LYS A 605 9.95 11.07 3.55
C LYS A 605 9.17 10.59 2.34
N GLU A 606 8.80 11.48 1.44
CA GLU A 606 8.22 11.11 0.16
C GLU A 606 9.32 10.55 -0.77
N VAL A 607 9.06 9.40 -1.38
CA VAL A 607 9.98 8.69 -2.26
C VAL A 607 9.30 8.44 -3.59
N GLY A 608 9.85 9.00 -4.67
CA GLY A 608 9.34 8.82 -6.02
C GLY A 608 8.10 9.67 -6.33
N GLY A 609 8.33 10.87 -6.89
CA GLY A 609 7.28 11.82 -7.28
C GLY A 609 7.54 12.51 -8.63
N GLY A 610 8.29 11.87 -9.53
CA GLY A 610 8.71 12.47 -10.80
C GLY A 610 7.78 12.23 -12.01
N GLY A 611 6.78 11.37 -11.88
CA GLY A 611 5.92 10.96 -13.00
C GLY A 611 4.44 11.22 -12.73
N ALA A 612 3.77 11.89 -13.66
CA ALA A 612 2.38 12.39 -13.58
C ALA A 612 1.26 11.32 -13.42
N VAL A 613 1.58 10.06 -13.11
CA VAL A 613 0.64 8.91 -13.16
C VAL A 613 0.75 7.95 -11.95
N ARG A 614 1.58 8.22 -10.93
CA ARG A 614 1.71 7.33 -9.76
C ARG A 614 1.26 8.01 -8.46
N THR A 615 0.59 7.24 -7.61
CA THR A 615 0.28 7.64 -6.22
C THR A 615 1.59 7.89 -5.47
N PRO A 616 1.71 8.97 -4.68
CA PRO A 616 2.93 9.24 -3.92
C PRO A 616 3.18 8.12 -2.91
N VAL A 617 4.43 7.68 -2.83
CA VAL A 617 4.93 6.66 -1.90
C VAL A 617 5.75 7.35 -0.82
N PHE A 618 5.61 6.89 0.42
CA PHE A 618 6.29 7.44 1.58
C PHE A 618 7.08 6.34 2.29
N ASP A 619 8.29 6.68 2.72
CA ASP A 619 9.15 5.84 3.54
C ASP A 619 9.26 6.39 4.96
N PHE A 620 9.33 5.51 5.95
CA PHE A 620 9.84 5.88 7.26
C PHE A 620 11.31 6.29 7.15
N SER A 621 11.65 7.45 7.73
CA SER A 621 13.05 7.91 7.79
C SER A 621 13.96 6.89 8.49
N HIS A 622 13.42 6.20 9.51
CA HIS A 622 14.14 5.20 10.28
C HIS A 622 13.23 4.05 10.76
N GLU A 623 13.68 2.79 10.63
CA GLU A 623 12.93 1.60 11.07
C GLU A 623 12.61 1.63 12.59
N GLY A 624 13.49 2.25 13.38
CA GLY A 624 13.27 2.41 14.82
C GLY A 624 12.00 3.19 15.18
N ILE A 625 11.58 4.16 14.34
CA ILE A 625 10.35 4.93 14.56
C ILE A 625 9.15 4.02 14.40
N ARG A 626 9.12 3.27 13.28
CA ARG A 626 8.06 2.32 12.98
C ARG A 626 7.93 1.28 14.10
N LYS A 627 9.04 0.67 14.53
CA LYS A 627 9.05 -0.31 15.62
C LYS A 627 8.52 0.28 16.92
N LEU A 628 8.90 1.51 17.26
CA LEU A 628 8.39 2.18 18.46
C LEU A 628 6.87 2.41 18.39
N VAL A 629 6.37 2.88 17.25
CA VAL A 629 4.93 3.10 17.04
C VAL A 629 4.15 1.79 17.18
N LEU A 630 4.67 0.69 16.64
CA LEU A 630 4.06 -0.63 16.78
C LEU A 630 4.08 -1.13 18.24
N ASP A 631 5.22 -0.99 18.93
CA ASP A 631 5.39 -1.38 20.34
C ASP A 631 4.41 -0.63 21.28
N GLU A 632 4.12 0.64 21.00
CA GLU A 632 3.19 1.46 21.79
C GLU A 632 1.71 1.22 21.46
N THR A 633 1.43 0.53 20.34
CA THR A 633 0.06 0.31 19.88
C THR A 633 -0.54 -0.94 20.52
N SER A 634 -1.74 -0.81 21.09
CA SER A 634 -2.44 -1.96 21.67
C SER A 634 -2.70 -3.06 20.64
N THR A 635 -2.64 -4.33 21.07
CA THR A 635 -2.88 -5.49 20.20
C THR A 635 -4.24 -5.46 19.50
N ALA A 636 -5.28 -4.96 20.18
CA ALA A 636 -6.62 -4.82 19.59
C ALA A 636 -6.63 -3.81 18.43
N ARG A 637 -5.91 -2.70 18.59
CA ARG A 637 -5.76 -1.68 17.55
C ARG A 637 -4.92 -2.20 16.38
N LEU A 638 -3.83 -2.92 16.65
CA LEU A 638 -3.01 -3.56 15.61
C LEU A 638 -3.86 -4.53 14.78
N ARG A 639 -4.62 -5.43 15.41
CA ARG A 639 -5.50 -6.36 14.69
C ARG A 639 -6.52 -5.67 13.79
N LEU A 640 -7.14 -4.60 14.29
CA LEU A 640 -8.07 -3.79 13.50
C LEU A 640 -7.38 -3.16 12.29
N LEU A 641 -6.20 -2.56 12.48
CA LEU A 641 -5.44 -1.93 11.40
C LEU A 641 -4.97 -2.96 10.37
N HIS A 642 -4.43 -4.10 10.80
CA HIS A 642 -4.06 -5.19 9.90
C HIS A 642 -5.25 -5.64 9.04
N ARG A 643 -6.45 -5.80 9.62
CA ARG A 643 -7.66 -6.12 8.85
C ARG A 643 -7.96 -5.07 7.78
N ARG A 644 -7.95 -3.78 8.16
CA ARG A 644 -8.24 -2.69 7.22
C ARG A 644 -7.19 -2.57 6.11
N VAL A 645 -5.91 -2.82 6.43
CA VAL A 645 -4.84 -2.87 5.44
C VAL A 645 -5.08 -4.02 4.47
N ALA A 646 -5.38 -5.24 4.96
CA ALA A 646 -5.70 -6.38 4.10
C ALA A 646 -6.87 -6.07 3.15
N GLU A 647 -7.97 -5.52 3.67
CA GLU A 647 -9.15 -5.12 2.90
C GLU A 647 -8.83 -4.02 1.87
N SER A 648 -7.97 -3.05 2.23
CA SER A 648 -7.48 -2.00 1.32
C SER A 648 -6.67 -2.60 0.17
N LEU A 649 -5.70 -3.46 0.47
CA LEU A 649 -4.86 -4.12 -0.52
C LEU A 649 -5.67 -4.99 -1.47
N VAL A 650 -6.70 -5.68 -0.98
CA VAL A 650 -7.62 -6.48 -1.82
C VAL A 650 -8.41 -5.59 -2.78
N ARG A 651 -8.89 -4.42 -2.32
CA ARG A 651 -9.59 -3.45 -3.18
C ARG A 651 -8.66 -2.81 -4.22
N SER A 652 -7.44 -2.45 -3.81
CA SER A 652 -6.37 -1.94 -4.68
C SER A 652 -5.93 -2.96 -5.74
N ARG A 653 -5.91 -4.26 -5.40
CA ARG A 653 -5.54 -5.35 -6.33
C ARG A 653 -6.39 -5.42 -7.59
N GLN A 654 -7.65 -4.98 -7.54
CA GLN A 654 -8.53 -4.88 -8.72
C GLN A 654 -8.08 -3.77 -9.69
N ARG A 655 -7.16 -2.88 -9.27
CA ARG A 655 -6.61 -1.77 -10.04
C ARG A 655 -5.10 -1.93 -10.36
N ALA A 656 -4.29 -2.54 -9.47
CA ALA A 656 -2.82 -2.56 -9.63
C ALA A 656 -2.05 -3.80 -9.07
N GLY A 657 -2.70 -4.93 -8.76
CA GLY A 657 -1.97 -6.20 -8.56
C GLY A 657 -1.18 -6.36 -7.24
N ALA A 658 -1.79 -6.10 -6.07
CA ALA A 658 -1.20 -6.39 -4.76
C ALA A 658 -0.75 -7.87 -4.61
N GLU A 659 0.38 -8.07 -3.91
CA GLU A 659 1.00 -9.38 -3.69
C GLU A 659 0.19 -10.22 -2.69
N PRO A 660 -0.23 -11.46 -3.04
CA PRO A 660 -1.08 -12.29 -2.17
C PRO A 660 -0.50 -12.57 -0.79
N GLY A 661 0.81 -12.73 -0.66
CA GLY A 661 1.50 -13.03 0.59
C GLY A 661 1.44 -11.87 1.58
N THR A 662 1.56 -10.62 1.12
CA THR A 662 1.32 -9.43 1.96
C THR A 662 -0.10 -9.44 2.51
N VAL A 663 -1.09 -9.69 1.65
CA VAL A 663 -2.51 -9.75 2.06
C VAL A 663 -2.73 -10.86 3.09
N ALA A 664 -2.16 -12.05 2.87
CA ALA A 664 -2.25 -13.19 3.78
C ALA A 664 -1.67 -12.84 5.16
N HIS A 665 -0.51 -12.20 5.19
CA HIS A 665 0.14 -11.76 6.43
C HIS A 665 -0.74 -10.80 7.24
N HIS A 666 -1.35 -9.81 6.60
CA HIS A 666 -2.24 -8.89 7.32
C HIS A 666 -3.52 -9.59 7.81
N TYR A 667 -4.11 -10.53 7.06
CA TYR A 667 -5.24 -11.31 7.58
C TYR A 667 -4.84 -12.20 8.77
N GLU A 668 -3.67 -12.85 8.72
CA GLU A 668 -3.14 -13.65 9.83
C GLU A 668 -2.93 -12.77 11.08
N ALA A 669 -2.26 -11.63 10.91
CA ALA A 669 -2.00 -10.67 11.99
C ALA A 669 -3.30 -10.04 12.55
N ALA A 670 -4.35 -9.96 11.74
CA ALA A 670 -5.69 -9.55 12.17
C ALA A 670 -6.47 -10.64 12.93
N GLY A 671 -5.96 -11.88 12.95
CA GLY A 671 -6.62 -13.05 13.52
C GLY A 671 -7.73 -13.63 12.63
N ASP A 672 -7.70 -13.36 11.33
CA ASP A 672 -8.64 -13.87 10.33
C ASP A 672 -8.01 -15.05 9.56
N ALA A 673 -8.04 -16.23 10.20
CA ALA A 673 -7.41 -17.43 9.66
C ALA A 673 -8.06 -17.89 8.34
N ASP A 674 -9.38 -17.73 8.20
CA ASP A 674 -10.12 -18.18 7.02
C ASP A 674 -9.66 -17.43 5.77
N ASN A 675 -9.56 -16.09 5.82
CA ASN A 675 -9.02 -15.34 4.69
C ASN A 675 -7.50 -15.55 4.53
N ALA A 676 -6.74 -15.63 5.63
CA ALA A 676 -5.29 -15.82 5.57
C ALA A 676 -4.91 -17.11 4.82
N THR A 677 -5.57 -18.24 5.10
CA THR A 677 -5.30 -19.53 4.43
C THR A 677 -5.47 -19.45 2.91
N VAL A 678 -6.57 -18.84 2.45
CA VAL A 678 -6.87 -18.67 1.01
C VAL A 678 -5.81 -17.80 0.33
N TYR A 679 -5.37 -16.72 0.99
CA TYR A 679 -4.35 -15.85 0.42
C TYR A 679 -2.94 -16.46 0.48
N TYR A 680 -2.62 -17.26 1.50
CA TYR A 680 -1.37 -18.01 1.56
C TYR A 680 -1.28 -19.08 0.47
N GLU A 681 -2.38 -19.80 0.16
CA GLU A 681 -2.40 -20.72 -0.98
C GLU A 681 -2.11 -19.96 -2.28
N ARG A 682 -2.79 -18.83 -2.52
CA ARG A 682 -2.55 -17.97 -3.70
C ARG A 682 -1.12 -17.44 -3.76
N ALA A 683 -0.53 -17.11 -2.61
CA ALA A 683 0.86 -16.67 -2.50
C ALA A 683 1.82 -17.81 -2.89
N GLY A 684 1.58 -19.01 -2.39
CA GLY A 684 2.35 -20.21 -2.75
C GLY A 684 2.29 -20.54 -4.24
N GLN A 685 1.10 -20.46 -4.84
CA GLN A 685 0.90 -20.66 -6.28
C GLN A 685 1.63 -19.59 -7.10
N ARG A 686 1.56 -18.32 -6.67
CA ARG A 686 2.26 -17.21 -7.32
C ARG A 686 3.77 -17.37 -7.23
N ALA A 687 4.31 -17.63 -6.05
CA ALA A 687 5.74 -17.85 -5.82
C ALA A 687 6.25 -19.05 -6.65
N ARG A 688 5.51 -20.16 -6.69
CA ARG A 688 5.83 -21.30 -7.56
C ARG A 688 5.91 -20.90 -9.03
N SER A 689 4.95 -20.10 -9.54
CA SER A 689 4.96 -19.62 -10.93
C SER A 689 6.13 -18.68 -11.28
N LEU A 690 6.80 -18.14 -10.26
CA LEU A 690 7.98 -17.29 -10.37
C LEU A 690 9.28 -18.07 -10.13
N PHE A 691 9.22 -19.38 -9.87
CA PHE A 691 10.37 -20.20 -9.44
C PHE A 691 10.93 -19.82 -8.06
N ALA A 692 10.14 -19.10 -7.24
CA ALA A 692 10.45 -18.76 -5.85
C ALA A 692 10.05 -19.92 -4.92
N HIS A 693 10.82 -21.00 -4.96
CA HIS A 693 10.45 -22.27 -4.32
C HIS A 693 10.47 -22.21 -2.79
N ALA A 694 11.42 -21.47 -2.19
CA ALA A 694 11.51 -21.36 -0.73
C ALA A 694 10.31 -20.60 -0.16
N GLU A 695 9.94 -19.49 -0.78
CA GLU A 695 8.78 -18.66 -0.42
C GLU A 695 7.48 -19.43 -0.67
N ALA A 696 7.39 -20.18 -1.78
CA ALA A 696 6.23 -21.02 -2.07
C ALA A 696 5.99 -22.06 -0.97
N LEU A 697 7.03 -22.77 -0.53
CA LEU A 697 6.94 -23.73 0.58
C LEU A 697 6.55 -23.03 1.89
N ALA A 698 7.15 -21.88 2.22
CA ALA A 698 6.83 -21.13 3.43
C ALA A 698 5.36 -20.68 3.47
N HIS A 699 4.81 -20.22 2.33
CA HIS A 699 3.39 -19.85 2.23
C HIS A 699 2.46 -21.06 2.37
N TYR A 700 2.80 -22.19 1.75
CA TYR A 700 2.04 -23.43 1.92
C TYR A 700 2.07 -23.98 3.35
N GLU A 701 3.21 -23.89 4.02
CA GLU A 701 3.33 -24.25 5.44
C GLU A 701 2.49 -23.34 6.34
N ALA A 702 2.47 -22.03 6.07
CA ALA A 702 1.61 -21.09 6.77
C ALA A 702 0.11 -21.41 6.55
N ALA A 703 -0.30 -21.74 5.32
CA ALA A 703 -1.66 -22.15 5.02
C ALA A 703 -2.06 -23.43 5.80
N LEU A 704 -1.18 -24.45 5.84
CA LEU A 704 -1.43 -25.68 6.59
C LEU A 704 -1.51 -25.43 8.10
N ALA A 705 -0.63 -24.59 8.65
CA ALA A 705 -0.62 -24.26 10.07
C ALA A 705 -1.91 -23.56 10.54
N LEU A 706 -2.57 -22.83 9.64
CA LEU A 706 -3.83 -22.14 9.88
C LEU A 706 -5.08 -23.01 9.62
N GLY A 707 -4.91 -24.27 9.20
CA GLY A 707 -6.01 -25.22 9.02
C GLY A 707 -6.69 -25.16 7.65
N HIS A 708 -5.91 -25.08 6.57
CA HIS A 708 -6.42 -25.10 5.18
C HIS A 708 -7.44 -26.23 4.91
N GLY A 709 -8.52 -25.92 4.19
CA GLY A 709 -9.62 -26.85 3.93
C GLY A 709 -9.28 -28.04 3.02
N GLU A 710 -8.25 -27.91 2.17
CA GLU A 710 -7.75 -28.97 1.27
C GLU A 710 -6.26 -29.26 1.55
N PRO A 711 -5.88 -29.91 2.66
CA PRO A 711 -4.47 -30.10 3.02
C PRO A 711 -3.73 -31.07 2.07
N ALA A 712 -4.43 -32.06 1.50
CA ALA A 712 -3.85 -33.02 0.55
C ALA A 712 -3.22 -32.32 -0.66
N ARG A 713 -3.96 -31.38 -1.26
CA ARG A 713 -3.53 -30.58 -2.40
C ARG A 713 -2.30 -29.72 -2.11
N ILE A 714 -2.23 -29.15 -0.91
CA ILE A 714 -1.06 -28.36 -0.48
C ILE A 714 0.17 -29.26 -0.31
N HIS A 715 0.02 -30.43 0.31
CA HIS A 715 1.11 -31.40 0.43
C HIS A 715 1.61 -31.90 -0.93
N GLU A 716 0.71 -32.16 -1.87
CA GLU A 716 1.06 -32.51 -3.24
C GLU A 716 1.87 -31.39 -3.93
N ALA A 717 1.41 -30.14 -3.81
CA ALA A 717 2.11 -28.98 -4.38
C ALA A 717 3.50 -28.77 -3.77
N MET A 718 3.65 -28.97 -2.46
CA MET A 718 4.95 -28.93 -1.77
C MET A 718 5.88 -30.05 -2.24
N ALA A 719 5.36 -31.27 -2.43
CA ALA A 719 6.12 -32.41 -2.93
C ALA A 719 6.65 -32.15 -4.36
N ASP A 720 5.81 -31.62 -5.25
CA ASP A 720 6.22 -31.21 -6.61
C ASP A 720 7.41 -30.24 -6.56
N ILE A 721 7.38 -29.26 -5.63
CA ILE A 721 8.47 -28.28 -5.46
C ILE A 721 9.74 -28.95 -4.92
N SER A 722 9.62 -29.85 -3.94
CA SER A 722 10.77 -30.57 -3.39
C SER A 722 11.51 -31.40 -4.45
N ILE A 723 10.77 -31.97 -5.42
CA ILE A 723 11.36 -32.68 -6.57
C ILE A 723 12.21 -31.76 -7.43
N LEU A 724 11.75 -30.53 -7.68
CA LEU A 724 12.49 -29.54 -8.46
C LEU A 724 13.80 -29.13 -7.76
N GLY A 725 13.79 -29.10 -6.42
CA GLY A 725 14.99 -28.90 -5.61
C GLY A 725 15.90 -30.13 -5.46
N GLY A 726 15.50 -31.29 -5.99
CA GLY A 726 16.22 -32.56 -5.86
C GLY A 726 16.07 -33.26 -4.49
N ASP A 727 15.19 -32.78 -3.62
CA ASP A 727 14.89 -33.40 -2.33
C ASP A 727 13.77 -34.44 -2.47
N TYR A 728 14.13 -35.58 -3.03
CA TYR A 728 13.19 -36.68 -3.24
C TYR A 728 12.69 -37.31 -1.93
N THR A 729 13.44 -37.20 -0.84
CA THR A 729 13.04 -37.77 0.45
C THR A 729 11.90 -36.98 1.05
N THR A 730 12.01 -35.66 1.10
CA THR A 730 10.90 -34.80 1.56
C THR A 730 9.71 -34.89 0.61
N ALA A 731 9.96 -34.96 -0.71
CA ALA A 731 8.88 -35.11 -1.69
C ALA A 731 8.02 -36.37 -1.44
N LEU A 732 8.64 -37.53 -1.22
CA LEU A 732 7.93 -38.78 -0.94
C LEU A 732 7.10 -38.69 0.34
N ALA A 733 7.67 -38.20 1.44
CA ALA A 733 6.94 -38.05 2.70
C ALA A 733 5.70 -37.13 2.55
N ARG A 734 5.83 -36.07 1.73
CA ARG A 734 4.72 -35.16 1.44
C ARG A 734 3.66 -35.79 0.54
N TYR A 735 4.04 -36.55 -0.49
CA TYR A 735 3.07 -37.31 -1.30
C TYR A 735 2.36 -38.40 -0.51
N GLU A 736 3.06 -39.14 0.36
CA GLU A 736 2.43 -40.12 1.26
C GLU A 736 1.40 -39.45 2.18
N THR A 737 1.73 -38.26 2.70
CA THR A 737 0.77 -37.46 3.48
C THR A 737 -0.42 -37.02 2.64
N ALA A 738 -0.20 -36.61 1.39
CA ALA A 738 -1.27 -36.23 0.47
C ALA A 738 -2.18 -37.42 0.12
N ALA A 739 -1.60 -38.59 -0.17
CA ALA A 739 -2.30 -39.84 -0.43
C ALA A 739 -3.19 -40.26 0.75
N ALA A 740 -2.71 -40.09 1.98
CA ALA A 740 -3.47 -40.41 3.18
C ALA A 740 -4.68 -39.47 3.45
N LEU A 741 -4.70 -38.29 2.82
CA LEU A 741 -5.70 -37.24 3.06
C LEU A 741 -6.65 -37.03 1.89
N THR A 742 -6.46 -37.72 0.77
CA THR A 742 -7.22 -37.52 -0.47
C THR A 742 -8.29 -38.61 -0.67
N ASP A 743 -9.28 -38.32 -1.50
CA ASP A 743 -10.32 -39.27 -1.90
C ASP A 743 -9.80 -40.25 -2.98
N GLN A 744 -10.46 -41.41 -3.17
CA GLN A 744 -9.99 -42.48 -4.08
C GLN A 744 -9.67 -42.01 -5.51
N HIS A 745 -10.46 -41.09 -6.07
CA HIS A 745 -10.27 -40.58 -7.42
C HIS A 745 -8.93 -39.81 -7.60
N ASP A 746 -8.56 -39.02 -6.60
CA ASP A 746 -7.33 -38.22 -6.64
C ASP A 746 -6.11 -39.02 -6.19
N LEU A 747 -6.32 -40.14 -5.47
CA LEU A 747 -5.27 -41.06 -5.02
C LEU A 747 -4.50 -41.67 -6.20
N VAL A 748 -5.17 -41.98 -7.31
CA VAL A 748 -4.54 -42.49 -8.54
C VAL A 748 -3.38 -41.60 -8.99
N ALA A 749 -3.62 -40.28 -9.06
CA ALA A 749 -2.63 -39.34 -9.54
C ALA A 749 -1.43 -39.24 -8.59
N ILE A 750 -1.67 -39.30 -7.29
CA ILE A 750 -0.63 -39.23 -6.26
C ILE A 750 0.21 -40.52 -6.24
N GLU A 751 -0.42 -41.70 -6.31
CA GLU A 751 0.28 -42.99 -6.39
C GLU A 751 1.18 -43.08 -7.62
N HIS A 752 0.69 -42.60 -8.78
CA HIS A 752 1.51 -42.48 -9.97
C HIS A 752 2.73 -41.55 -9.75
N LYS A 753 2.54 -40.39 -9.11
CA LYS A 753 3.63 -39.47 -8.79
C LYS A 753 4.67 -40.09 -7.83
N ILE A 754 4.23 -40.81 -6.79
CA ILE A 754 5.11 -41.54 -5.87
C ILE A 754 5.94 -42.57 -6.64
N GLY A 755 5.30 -43.37 -7.50
CA GLY A 755 5.98 -44.35 -8.35
C GLY A 755 7.06 -43.73 -9.24
N VAL A 756 6.77 -42.58 -9.88
CA VAL A 756 7.74 -41.83 -10.70
C VAL A 756 8.93 -41.33 -9.87
N VAL A 757 8.72 -40.89 -8.62
CA VAL A 757 9.82 -40.45 -7.76
C VAL A 757 10.73 -41.62 -7.34
N HIS A 758 10.17 -42.77 -6.96
CA HIS A 758 10.96 -43.98 -6.69
C HIS A 758 11.75 -44.43 -7.91
N GLN A 759 11.16 -44.35 -9.10
CA GLN A 759 11.86 -44.64 -10.36
C GLN A 759 13.06 -43.71 -10.57
N ARG A 760 12.92 -42.40 -10.31
CA ARG A 760 14.03 -41.42 -10.41
C ARG A 760 15.14 -41.68 -9.40
N ARG A 761 14.81 -42.22 -8.21
CA ARG A 761 15.79 -42.64 -7.20
C ARG A 761 16.46 -43.99 -7.51
N GLY A 762 15.96 -44.73 -8.50
CA GLY A 762 16.44 -46.06 -8.87
C GLY A 762 15.85 -47.20 -8.04
N ASP A 763 14.81 -46.95 -7.25
CA ASP A 763 14.10 -47.95 -6.45
C ASP A 763 12.93 -48.54 -7.25
N LEU A 764 13.25 -49.52 -8.10
CA LEU A 764 12.32 -50.04 -9.10
C LEU A 764 11.20 -50.90 -8.50
N ASP A 765 11.45 -51.58 -7.38
CA ASP A 765 10.46 -52.43 -6.74
C ASP A 765 9.35 -51.58 -6.09
N ALA A 766 9.72 -50.53 -5.35
CA ALA A 766 8.77 -49.57 -4.80
C ALA A 766 8.03 -48.82 -5.92
N ALA A 767 8.75 -48.39 -6.96
CA ALA A 767 8.13 -47.72 -8.11
C ALA A 767 7.04 -48.58 -8.76
N ARG A 768 7.34 -49.87 -8.97
CA ARG A 768 6.38 -50.83 -9.53
C ARG A 768 5.15 -51.00 -8.64
N SER A 769 5.35 -51.16 -7.34
CA SER A 769 4.26 -51.33 -6.37
C SER A 769 3.26 -50.17 -6.43
N HIS A 770 3.74 -48.92 -6.40
CA HIS A 770 2.87 -47.74 -6.44
C HIS A 770 2.16 -47.57 -7.80
N LEU A 771 2.84 -47.91 -8.91
CA LEU A 771 2.23 -47.87 -10.24
C LEU A 771 1.17 -48.97 -10.44
N GLU A 772 1.35 -50.15 -9.85
CA GLU A 772 0.34 -51.22 -9.86
C GLU A 772 -0.91 -50.79 -9.06
N VAL A 773 -0.73 -50.20 -7.88
CA VAL A 773 -1.85 -49.63 -7.09
C VAL A 773 -2.60 -48.55 -7.87
N ALA A 774 -1.89 -47.64 -8.54
CA ALA A 774 -2.52 -46.62 -9.37
C ALA A 774 -3.33 -47.20 -10.53
N LEU A 775 -2.89 -48.32 -11.13
CA LEU A 775 -3.61 -49.04 -12.18
C LEU A 775 -4.85 -49.75 -11.64
N GLU A 776 -4.74 -50.41 -10.49
CA GLU A 776 -5.87 -51.08 -9.85
C GLU A 776 -6.99 -50.10 -9.51
N LEU A 777 -6.64 -48.92 -8.99
CA LEU A 777 -7.60 -47.85 -8.69
C LEU A 777 -8.26 -47.26 -9.95
N LEU A 778 -7.57 -47.27 -11.10
CA LEU A 778 -8.15 -46.84 -12.39
C LEU A 778 -9.13 -47.85 -12.99
N ASP A 779 -8.98 -49.13 -12.67
CA ASP A 779 -9.85 -50.21 -13.16
C ASP A 779 -11.15 -50.32 -12.32
N GLU A 780 -11.24 -49.66 -11.16
CA GLU A 780 -12.41 -49.63 -10.26
C GLU A 780 -13.40 -48.46 -10.51
N ASP A 781 -12.95 -47.39 -11.18
CA ASP A 781 -13.76 -46.22 -11.63
C ASP A 781 -14.40 -46.45 -13.02
#